data_AF-A0A976G0S3-F1
#
_entry.id   AF-A0A976G0S3-F1
#
_cell.length_a   1.000
_cell.length_b   1.000
_cell.length_c   1.000
_cell.angle_alpha   90.00
_cell.angle_beta   90.00
_cell.angle_gamma   90.00
#
_symmetry.space_group_name_H-M   'P 1'
#
loop_
_entity.id
_entity.type
_entity.pdbx_description
1 polymer ?
#
loop_
_entity_poly.entity_id
_entity_poly.type
_entity_poly.pdbx_seq_one_letter_code
_entity_poly.pdbx_strand_id
1 'polypeptide(L)'
;MPERSTTRYGKALQRLHQVFSPLNLAAAAWLIATWAFAAFQLVSERDRLLNDAAERTQAQAQAFGAYSKSSILRLSEFLLDLRASWLVGQQGFIDMVRERENLVVDLSFQVSVIDKHGLLIYSSIAPPAPGQKVDLSGREHFRVHQNAGGRDMLFISDPVKGKVSRKWSIQFTRPILRAGSFDGVIVVSVSPEQFASFAQTFINRDGEVASVIKTSGQVIARVPAMEGTLARAVSNRPYLASGSPPSGSYRAVSGSEGVERVFGYYRLPEFGLNFVVGESVSLVLAPYEVYRRVTLAGAMASTLLLGLLYYSLRRSMGERRRHMEEMRLASLVYSSSSEAMVVTSLDGTIIDVNPAFAAATGYTTKEVKGRPGYIVSGAGNAAGLVERLRATVAAKGKWSGEFSIRRKDGSEFPAYLTVDTYLAHAYGERRRVALIHDMTEKRQAEEVIRHQANFDALTDLPNRRLFFDRLEQEIERSRGTQDVLALLFIDLDRFKEVNDTLGHDQGDLLLLEAARRIAASVRASDTVARLAGDEFTVILPAVGDAGVAGDIAEAILERIAAPYRLAGELVVVSASIGVATWPKDADNAEDLLVCADQAMFAAKEEGRNRWKVFTQALLQAERERLRITQDLRTALASGQFALHYQPIVNLQTGKVCKAEALIRWDHPVRGPIHPADFIAVAEESGLIIDIGRWVLTEALDQLARWQVLLGKGFQISVNKSPVEFCAPASGPESWSSMIERRNVPVGSLVIEITEGSLMEQNADVMDQLSRFQAAGIEIALDDFGTGYSSLSYLRRLDIDYIKIDQSFIRSLTRGPDDVALCRAIISMAHALRIRVIAEGVETESQRDILVAAGCDYGQGHFFCPPVEASAFEAFVSATLNPTRP
;
A
#
# COMPACT_ATOMS: atom_id res chain seq x y z
N MET A 1 38.29 18.71 63.96
CA MET A 1 38.12 17.24 63.98
C MET A 1 37.12 16.88 65.09
N PRO A 2 36.27 15.85 64.94
CA PRO A 2 34.97 16.01 64.26
C PRO A 2 33.78 15.39 65.01
N GLU A 3 32.59 16.00 64.88
CA GLU A 3 31.30 15.30 64.94
C GLU A 3 30.60 15.44 63.59
N ARG A 4 30.99 14.57 62.65
CA ARG A 4 30.30 14.33 61.38
C ARG A 4 29.93 12.86 61.33
N SER A 5 28.73 12.48 61.79
CA SER A 5 28.16 11.17 61.42
C SER A 5 26.64 11.02 61.56
N THR A 6 25.92 11.85 62.31
CA THR A 6 24.48 11.59 62.60
C THR A 6 23.47 12.20 61.62
N THR A 7 23.85 13.11 60.72
CA THR A 7 22.92 13.76 59.77
C THR A 7 22.69 13.02 58.45
N ARG A 8 23.54 12.05 58.09
CA ARG A 8 23.37 11.24 56.89
C ARG A 8 22.36 10.10 57.08
N TYR A 9 22.40 9.43 58.24
CA TYR A 9 21.51 8.30 58.54
C TYR A 9 20.04 8.72 58.70
N GLY A 10 19.75 9.83 59.40
CA GLY A 10 18.37 10.34 59.54
C GLY A 10 17.76 10.80 58.21
N LYS A 11 18.52 11.51 57.37
CA LYS A 11 18.06 11.89 56.01
C LYS A 11 17.90 10.68 55.09
N ALA A 12 18.75 9.66 55.24
CA ALA A 12 18.61 8.40 54.49
C ALA A 12 17.35 7.63 54.92
N LEU A 13 17.07 7.53 56.22
CA LEU A 13 15.86 6.86 56.74
C LEU A 13 14.57 7.59 56.33
N GLN A 14 14.58 8.93 56.33
CA GLN A 14 13.43 9.75 55.93
C GLN A 14 13.20 9.73 54.42
N ARG A 15 14.27 9.66 53.62
CA ARG A 15 14.20 9.40 52.17
C ARG A 15 13.70 7.98 51.89
N LEU A 16 14.15 6.98 52.64
CA LEU A 16 13.65 5.61 52.57
C LEU A 16 12.14 5.55 52.87
N HIS A 17 11.66 6.23 53.92
CA HIS A 17 10.23 6.30 54.23
C HIS A 17 9.40 7.02 53.14
N GLN A 18 9.96 8.04 52.48
CA GLN A 18 9.30 8.71 51.36
C GLN A 18 9.29 7.86 50.09
N VAL A 19 10.33 7.06 49.86
CA VAL A 19 10.43 6.13 48.72
C VAL A 19 9.52 4.92 48.93
N PHE A 20 9.45 4.37 50.14
CA PHE A 20 8.60 3.25 50.52
C PHE A 20 7.21 3.66 51.03
N SER A 21 6.70 4.83 50.62
CA SER A 21 5.32 5.18 50.95
C SER A 21 4.34 4.13 50.37
N PRO A 22 3.22 3.82 51.07
CA PRO A 22 2.24 2.85 50.58
C PRO A 22 1.77 3.12 49.16
N LEU A 23 1.67 4.41 48.79
CA LEU A 23 1.30 4.83 47.44
C LEU A 23 2.37 4.49 46.39
N ASN A 24 3.66 4.68 46.69
CA ASN A 24 4.74 4.33 45.76
C ASN A 24 4.87 2.82 45.60
N LEU A 25 4.70 2.07 46.69
CA LEU A 25 4.71 0.61 46.65
C LEU A 25 3.55 0.07 45.82
N ALA A 26 2.34 0.63 45.97
CA ALA A 26 1.19 0.26 45.15
C ALA A 26 1.39 0.61 43.67
N ALA A 27 1.91 1.81 43.36
CA ALA A 27 2.20 2.20 41.99
C ALA A 27 3.28 1.32 41.34
N ALA A 28 4.35 0.99 42.06
CA ALA A 28 5.39 0.09 41.59
C ALA A 28 4.87 -1.33 41.36
N ALA A 29 4.07 -1.86 42.28
CA ALA A 29 3.45 -3.18 42.14
C ALA A 29 2.53 -3.24 40.91
N TRP A 30 1.73 -2.19 40.66
CA TRP A 30 0.89 -2.11 39.48
C TRP A 30 1.72 -2.06 38.19
N LEU A 31 2.76 -1.22 38.14
CA LEU A 31 3.66 -1.16 36.97
C LEU A 31 4.27 -2.53 36.65
N ILE A 32 4.79 -3.22 37.67
CA ILE A 32 5.35 -4.56 37.51
C ILE A 32 4.27 -5.53 36.99
N ALA A 33 3.07 -5.50 37.56
CA ALA A 33 1.98 -6.37 37.13
C ALA A 33 1.55 -6.11 35.68
N THR A 34 1.39 -4.84 35.27
CA THR A 34 1.01 -4.47 33.90
C THR A 34 2.05 -4.93 32.89
N TRP A 35 3.33 -4.67 33.14
CA TRP A 35 4.40 -5.05 32.21
C TRP A 35 4.69 -6.55 32.21
N ALA A 36 4.58 -7.23 33.35
CA ALA A 36 4.67 -8.69 33.43
C ALA A 36 3.51 -9.36 32.68
N PHE A 37 2.28 -8.85 32.83
CA PHE A 37 1.12 -9.34 32.11
C PHE A 37 1.25 -9.12 30.60
N ALA A 38 1.69 -7.92 30.17
CA ALA A 38 1.95 -7.64 28.77
C ALA A 38 3.02 -8.58 28.19
N ALA A 39 4.13 -8.78 28.90
CA ALA A 39 5.18 -9.71 28.48
C ALA A 39 4.66 -11.15 28.38
N PHE A 40 3.86 -11.61 29.35
CA PHE A 40 3.24 -12.92 29.33
C PHE A 40 2.32 -13.10 28.11
N GLN A 41 1.46 -12.12 27.83
CA GLN A 41 0.57 -12.15 26.66
C GLN A 41 1.34 -12.20 25.35
N LEU A 42 2.42 -11.42 25.21
CA LEU A 42 3.25 -11.42 24.01
C LEU A 42 3.94 -12.77 23.78
N VAL A 43 4.51 -13.36 24.83
CA VAL A 43 5.14 -14.69 24.72
C VAL A 43 4.08 -15.75 24.38
N SER A 44 2.95 -15.74 25.08
CA SER A 44 1.85 -16.68 24.88
C SER A 44 1.29 -16.62 23.45
N GLU A 45 1.05 -15.43 22.92
CA GLU A 45 0.49 -15.26 21.58
C GLU A 45 1.50 -15.65 20.50
N ARG A 46 2.79 -15.33 20.69
CA ARG A 46 3.86 -15.75 19.78
C ARG A 46 3.95 -17.28 19.70
N ASP A 47 3.95 -17.95 20.85
CA ASP A 47 4.05 -19.41 20.91
C ASP A 47 2.80 -20.07 20.33
N ARG A 48 1.61 -19.48 20.57
CA ARG A 48 0.35 -19.94 19.96
C ARG A 48 0.41 -19.89 18.43
N LEU A 49 0.81 -18.76 17.84
CA LEU A 49 0.88 -18.62 16.38
C LEU A 49 1.88 -19.60 15.76
N LEU A 50 3.02 -19.84 16.41
CA LEU A 50 4.01 -20.81 15.95
C LEU A 50 3.48 -22.25 16.04
N ASN A 51 2.75 -22.60 17.09
CA ASN A 51 2.11 -23.91 17.23
C ASN A 51 0.99 -24.12 16.20
N ASP A 52 0.13 -23.12 16.00
CA ASP A 52 -0.93 -23.15 14.98
C ASP A 52 -0.35 -23.31 13.58
N ALA A 53 0.77 -22.64 13.26
CA ALA A 53 1.48 -22.82 12.00
C ALA A 53 2.08 -24.23 11.87
N ALA A 54 2.61 -24.79 12.97
CA ALA A 54 3.16 -26.14 13.00
C ALA A 54 2.08 -27.21 12.72
N GLU A 55 0.89 -27.07 13.31
CA GLU A 55 -0.25 -27.95 13.04
C GLU A 55 -0.78 -27.80 11.60
N ARG A 56 -0.90 -26.56 11.12
CA ARG A 56 -1.42 -26.24 9.79
C ARG A 56 -0.50 -26.73 8.68
N THR A 57 0.80 -26.47 8.77
CA THR A 57 1.79 -26.96 7.80
C THR A 57 1.87 -28.48 7.80
N GLN A 58 1.72 -29.13 8.96
CA GLN A 58 1.63 -30.59 9.06
C GLN A 58 0.37 -31.11 8.34
N ALA A 59 -0.80 -30.52 8.56
CA ALA A 59 -2.04 -30.90 7.89
C ALA A 59 -1.97 -30.69 6.37
N GLN A 60 -1.38 -29.57 5.92
CA GLN A 60 -1.14 -29.31 4.49
C GLN A 60 -0.19 -30.35 3.88
N ALA A 61 0.91 -30.71 4.56
CA ALA A 61 1.82 -31.74 4.10
C ALA A 61 1.14 -33.13 4.00
N GLN A 62 0.25 -33.45 4.95
CA GLN A 62 -0.57 -34.67 4.90
C GLN A 62 -1.53 -34.65 3.72
N ALA A 63 -2.25 -33.56 3.48
CA ALA A 63 -3.16 -33.40 2.35
C ALA A 63 -2.42 -33.51 1.02
N PHE A 64 -1.27 -32.82 0.90
CA PHE A 64 -0.41 -32.87 -0.28
C PHE A 64 0.10 -34.29 -0.56
N GLY A 65 0.54 -35.00 0.48
CA GLY A 65 0.96 -36.39 0.36
C GLY A 65 -0.18 -37.35 0.02
N ALA A 66 -1.37 -37.20 0.62
CA ALA A 66 -2.54 -38.02 0.32
C ALA A 66 -3.04 -37.84 -1.12
N TYR A 67 -3.06 -36.60 -1.61
CA TYR A 67 -3.39 -36.30 -3.00
C TYR A 67 -2.35 -36.92 -3.95
N SER A 68 -1.06 -36.71 -3.66
CA SER A 68 0.05 -37.24 -4.46
C SER A 68 0.04 -38.77 -4.49
N LYS A 69 -0.32 -39.42 -3.38
CA LYS A 69 -0.51 -40.88 -3.32
C LYS A 69 -1.56 -41.36 -4.30
N SER A 70 -2.71 -40.69 -4.39
CA SER A 70 -3.77 -41.04 -5.35
C SER A 70 -3.27 -40.93 -6.81
N SER A 71 -2.52 -39.87 -7.13
CA SER A 71 -1.94 -39.68 -8.47
C SER A 71 -0.86 -40.72 -8.81
N ILE A 72 0.00 -41.07 -7.85
CA ILE A 72 1.01 -42.13 -8.03
C ILE A 72 0.33 -43.49 -8.25
N LEU A 73 -0.76 -43.78 -7.54
CA LEU A 73 -1.52 -45.01 -7.73
C LEU A 73 -2.17 -45.07 -9.12
N ARG A 74 -2.76 -43.97 -9.61
CA ARG A 74 -3.27 -43.89 -11.00
C ARG A 74 -2.17 -44.12 -12.04
N LEU A 75 -0.98 -43.53 -11.85
CA LEU A 75 0.17 -43.78 -12.73
C LEU A 75 0.64 -45.24 -12.66
N SER A 76 0.56 -45.85 -11.48
CA SER A 76 0.89 -47.26 -11.29
C SER A 76 -0.11 -48.17 -12.01
N GLU A 77 -1.40 -47.87 -12.00
CA GLU A 77 -2.42 -48.60 -12.76
C GLU A 77 -2.19 -48.44 -14.26
N PHE A 78 -1.88 -47.22 -14.71
CA PHE A 78 -1.55 -46.99 -16.11
C PHE A 78 -0.33 -47.77 -16.59
N LEU A 79 0.71 -47.91 -15.75
CA LEU A 79 1.86 -48.78 -16.04
C LEU A 79 1.46 -50.26 -16.16
N LEU A 80 0.47 -50.72 -15.38
CA LEU A 80 -0.06 -52.07 -15.47
C LEU A 80 -0.83 -52.29 -16.78
N ASP A 81 -1.65 -51.32 -17.20
CA ASP A 81 -2.37 -51.35 -18.47
C ASP A 81 -1.39 -51.38 -19.66
N LEU A 82 -0.36 -50.54 -19.62
CA LEU A 82 0.74 -50.53 -20.59
C LEU A 82 1.42 -51.89 -20.67
N ARG A 83 1.66 -52.54 -19.53
CA ARG A 83 2.23 -53.90 -19.48
C ARG A 83 1.32 -54.94 -20.09
N ALA A 84 0.04 -54.92 -19.74
CA ALA A 84 -0.93 -55.87 -20.26
C ALA A 84 -1.04 -55.74 -21.79
N SER A 85 -1.18 -54.51 -22.30
CA SER A 85 -1.26 -54.25 -23.74
C SER A 85 0.02 -54.67 -24.49
N TRP A 86 1.20 -54.38 -23.93
CA TRP A 86 2.47 -54.81 -24.51
C TRP A 86 2.61 -56.32 -24.65
N LEU A 87 2.11 -57.09 -23.68
CA LEU A 87 2.13 -58.55 -23.70
C LEU A 87 1.14 -59.15 -24.73
N VAL A 88 0.07 -58.44 -25.05
CA VAL A 88 -0.92 -58.85 -26.06
C VAL A 88 -0.42 -58.59 -27.48
N GLY A 89 0.16 -57.41 -27.74
CA GLY A 89 0.72 -57.08 -29.05
C GLY A 89 1.20 -55.63 -29.18
N GLN A 90 2.25 -55.42 -29.98
CA GLN A 90 2.88 -54.10 -30.13
C GLN A 90 1.95 -53.03 -30.74
N GLN A 91 1.08 -53.41 -31.68
CA GLN A 91 0.21 -52.43 -32.35
C GLN A 91 -0.82 -51.84 -31.39
N GLY A 92 -1.53 -52.68 -30.63
CA GLY A 92 -2.51 -52.23 -29.63
C GLY A 92 -1.88 -51.43 -28.49
N PHE A 93 -0.61 -51.69 -28.16
CA PHE A 93 0.14 -50.86 -27.22
C PHE A 93 0.39 -49.45 -27.77
N ILE A 94 0.84 -49.33 -29.02
CA ILE A 94 1.11 -48.04 -29.66
C ILE A 94 -0.18 -47.21 -29.77
N ASP A 95 -1.29 -47.85 -30.13
CA ASP A 95 -2.59 -47.19 -30.24
C ASP A 95 -3.06 -46.66 -28.88
N MET A 96 -2.93 -47.46 -27.82
CA MET A 96 -3.27 -47.05 -26.45
C MET A 96 -2.39 -45.89 -25.94
N VAL A 97 -1.08 -45.90 -26.26
CA VAL A 97 -0.18 -44.79 -25.91
C VAL A 97 -0.59 -43.51 -26.64
N ARG A 98 -0.89 -43.59 -27.95
CA ARG A 98 -1.35 -42.43 -28.74
C ARG A 98 -2.70 -41.88 -28.27
N GLU A 99 -3.64 -42.76 -27.97
CA GLU A 99 -4.96 -42.37 -27.47
C GLU A 99 -4.84 -41.63 -26.13
N ARG A 100 -4.01 -42.13 -25.22
CA ARG A 100 -3.74 -41.51 -23.91
C ARG A 100 -2.91 -40.22 -23.99
N GLU A 101 -1.93 -40.13 -24.89
CA GLU A 101 -1.18 -38.88 -25.16
C GLU A 101 -2.09 -37.78 -25.74
N ASN A 102 -3.13 -38.13 -26.49
CA ASN A 102 -4.10 -37.18 -27.04
C ASN A 102 -5.19 -36.75 -26.03
N LEU A 103 -5.51 -37.58 -25.04
CA LEU A 103 -6.56 -37.33 -24.05
C LEU A 103 -6.11 -36.47 -22.85
N VAL A 104 -4.79 -36.37 -22.59
CA VAL A 104 -4.25 -35.71 -21.39
C VAL A 104 -3.14 -34.73 -21.79
N VAL A 105 -3.54 -33.56 -22.30
CA VAL A 105 -2.65 -32.57 -22.94
C VAL A 105 -1.67 -31.90 -21.94
N ASP A 106 -1.98 -31.91 -20.64
CA ASP A 106 -1.16 -31.28 -19.60
C ASP A 106 -0.16 -32.20 -18.89
N LEU A 107 -0.26 -33.53 -19.08
CA LEU A 107 0.74 -34.47 -18.60
C LEU A 107 1.67 -34.81 -19.78
N SER A 108 2.76 -34.07 -19.91
CA SER A 108 3.92 -34.46 -20.72
C SER A 108 4.61 -35.68 -20.10
N PHE A 109 4.03 -36.86 -20.26
CA PHE A 109 4.66 -38.13 -19.92
C PHE A 109 5.22 -38.80 -21.16
N GLN A 110 6.39 -39.45 -21.02
CA GLN A 110 7.02 -40.23 -22.08
C GLN A 110 6.87 -41.70 -21.75
N VAL A 111 6.37 -42.50 -22.69
CA VAL A 111 6.35 -43.96 -22.54
C VAL A 111 7.57 -44.55 -23.22
N SER A 112 8.22 -45.51 -22.56
CA SER A 112 9.36 -46.24 -23.11
C SER A 112 9.38 -47.69 -22.65
N VAL A 113 9.87 -48.57 -23.52
CA VAL A 113 10.01 -50.01 -23.22
C VAL A 113 11.46 -50.41 -23.37
N ILE A 114 11.98 -51.10 -22.35
CA ILE A 114 13.36 -51.60 -22.29
C ILE A 114 13.31 -53.13 -22.29
N ASP A 115 14.12 -53.78 -23.13
CA ASP A 115 14.20 -55.24 -23.17
C ASP A 115 15.01 -55.85 -22.01
N LYS A 116 15.03 -57.18 -21.90
CA LYS A 116 15.80 -57.93 -20.89
C LYS A 116 17.31 -57.68 -20.88
N HIS A 117 17.87 -57.16 -21.98
CA HIS A 117 19.29 -56.83 -22.11
C HIS A 117 19.59 -55.36 -21.78
N GLY A 118 18.56 -54.55 -21.48
CA GLY A 118 18.69 -53.14 -21.15
C GLY A 118 18.65 -52.22 -22.38
N LEU A 119 18.23 -52.71 -23.55
CA LEU A 119 18.12 -51.91 -24.77
C LEU A 119 16.73 -51.26 -24.88
N LEU A 120 16.70 -49.98 -25.24
CA LEU A 120 15.45 -49.26 -25.53
C LEU A 120 14.86 -49.77 -26.86
N ILE A 121 13.67 -50.37 -26.80
CA ILE A 121 12.98 -50.95 -27.97
C ILE A 121 11.77 -50.14 -28.43
N TYR A 122 11.22 -49.27 -27.56
CA TYR A 122 10.14 -48.33 -27.92
C TYR A 122 10.29 -47.02 -27.14
N SER A 123 9.94 -45.91 -27.78
CA SER A 123 9.82 -44.61 -27.13
C SER A 123 8.78 -43.73 -27.85
N SER A 124 7.95 -43.02 -27.10
CA SER A 124 6.87 -42.20 -27.69
C SER A 124 7.33 -40.84 -28.24
N ILE A 125 8.42 -40.25 -27.72
CA ILE A 125 8.92 -38.94 -28.18
C ILE A 125 9.73 -39.02 -29.48
N ALA A 126 10.56 -40.07 -29.62
CA ALA A 126 11.35 -40.31 -30.81
C ALA A 126 11.76 -41.79 -30.83
N PRO A 127 11.29 -42.61 -31.79
CA PRO A 127 11.80 -43.96 -31.94
C PRO A 127 13.31 -43.89 -32.23
N PRO A 128 14.14 -44.76 -31.66
CA PRO A 128 15.56 -44.82 -32.02
C PRO A 128 15.69 -44.99 -33.53
N ALA A 129 16.60 -44.24 -34.16
CA ALA A 129 16.82 -44.34 -35.60
C ALA A 129 17.11 -45.79 -36.02
N PRO A 130 16.70 -46.25 -37.22
CA PRO A 130 16.92 -47.63 -37.64
C PRO A 130 18.40 -48.04 -37.49
N GLY A 131 18.70 -48.98 -36.57
CA GLY A 131 20.05 -49.44 -36.25
C GLY A 131 20.72 -48.81 -35.01
N GLN A 132 20.15 -47.77 -34.40
CA GLN A 132 20.68 -47.13 -33.20
C GLN A 132 20.24 -47.85 -31.92
N LYS A 133 21.18 -48.49 -31.22
CA LYS A 133 20.92 -49.15 -29.92
C LYS A 133 21.19 -48.16 -28.77
N VAL A 134 20.16 -47.81 -28.01
CA VAL A 134 20.31 -47.01 -26.78
C VAL A 134 20.38 -47.96 -25.58
N ASP A 135 21.57 -48.09 -25.00
CA ASP A 135 21.80 -48.93 -23.81
C ASP A 135 21.43 -48.18 -22.52
N LEU A 136 20.51 -48.76 -21.75
CA LEU A 136 20.01 -48.30 -20.46
C LEU A 136 20.27 -49.32 -19.33
N SER A 137 21.01 -50.40 -19.57
CA SER A 137 21.32 -51.45 -18.59
C SER A 137 21.98 -50.92 -17.30
N GLY A 138 22.79 -49.87 -17.40
CA GLY A 138 23.45 -49.21 -16.27
C GLY A 138 22.54 -48.28 -15.45
N ARG A 139 21.30 -48.01 -15.87
CA ARG A 139 20.38 -47.12 -15.14
C ARG A 139 19.77 -47.83 -13.93
N GLU A 140 19.65 -47.09 -12.82
CA GLU A 140 19.08 -47.62 -11.57
C GLU A 140 17.66 -48.18 -11.77
N HIS A 141 16.80 -47.44 -12.48
CA HIS A 141 15.43 -47.84 -12.77
C HIS A 141 15.31 -49.12 -13.63
N PHE A 142 16.41 -49.63 -14.19
CA PHE A 142 16.47 -50.95 -14.82
C PHE A 142 17.02 -52.00 -13.85
N ARG A 143 18.15 -51.70 -13.20
CA ARG A 143 18.85 -52.62 -12.29
C ARG A 143 17.99 -53.05 -11.10
N VAL A 144 17.15 -52.17 -10.57
CA VAL A 144 16.23 -52.51 -9.47
C VAL A 144 15.31 -53.67 -9.85
N HIS A 145 14.74 -53.65 -11.05
CA HIS A 145 13.85 -54.71 -11.53
C HIS A 145 14.60 -55.98 -11.94
N GLN A 146 15.80 -55.86 -12.51
CA GLN A 146 16.65 -57.01 -12.83
C GLN A 146 17.05 -57.78 -11.56
N ASN A 147 17.35 -57.06 -10.49
CA ASN A 147 17.75 -57.64 -9.21
C ASN A 147 16.55 -58.10 -8.36
N ALA A 148 15.33 -57.69 -8.69
CA ALA A 148 14.12 -58.02 -7.94
C ALA A 148 13.67 -59.49 -8.11
N GLY A 149 14.32 -60.27 -8.99
CA GLY A 149 14.11 -61.71 -9.10
C GLY A 149 12.69 -62.11 -9.56
N GLY A 150 12.09 -61.32 -10.45
CA GLY A 150 10.74 -61.58 -10.98
C GLY A 150 9.58 -61.04 -10.14
N ARG A 151 9.84 -60.23 -9.11
CA ARG A 151 8.79 -59.56 -8.33
C ARG A 151 8.26 -58.34 -9.06
N ASP A 152 6.94 -58.16 -9.05
CA ASP A 152 6.27 -56.96 -9.55
C ASP A 152 6.31 -55.85 -8.50
N MET A 153 7.06 -54.78 -8.77
CA MET A 153 7.16 -53.62 -7.90
C MET A 153 7.16 -52.33 -8.72
N LEU A 154 6.53 -51.29 -8.18
CA LEU A 154 6.67 -49.94 -8.71
C LEU A 154 8.00 -49.35 -8.19
N PHE A 155 8.79 -48.78 -9.08
CA PHE A 155 9.98 -48.02 -8.72
C PHE A 155 9.92 -46.61 -9.31
N ILE A 156 10.23 -45.61 -8.48
CA ILE A 156 10.31 -44.19 -8.84
C ILE A 156 11.78 -43.77 -8.75
N SER A 157 12.36 -43.39 -9.88
CA SER A 157 13.78 -43.00 -9.92
C SER A 157 14.02 -41.61 -9.32
N ASP A 158 15.28 -41.32 -9.03
CA ASP A 158 15.70 -39.93 -8.87
C ASP A 158 15.53 -39.16 -10.20
N PRO A 159 15.46 -37.82 -10.19
CA PRO A 159 15.48 -37.05 -11.42
C PRO A 159 16.71 -37.42 -12.24
N VAL A 160 16.49 -37.89 -13.46
CA VAL A 160 17.55 -38.28 -14.38
C VAL A 160 17.41 -37.57 -15.70
N LYS A 161 18.55 -37.13 -16.26
CA LYS A 161 18.59 -36.59 -17.62
C LYS A 161 18.42 -37.72 -18.64
N GLY A 162 17.41 -37.64 -19.49
CA GLY A 162 17.13 -38.65 -20.52
C GLY A 162 18.27 -38.74 -21.54
N LYS A 163 18.70 -39.96 -21.92
CA LYS A 163 19.73 -40.14 -22.97
C LYS A 163 19.23 -39.71 -24.35
N VAL A 164 17.93 -39.84 -24.59
CA VAL A 164 17.27 -39.46 -25.85
C VAL A 164 16.72 -38.04 -25.77
N SER A 165 15.85 -37.74 -24.80
CA SER A 165 15.18 -36.44 -24.67
C SER A 165 16.09 -35.30 -24.21
N ARG A 166 17.24 -35.61 -23.58
CA ARG A 166 18.13 -34.66 -22.88
C ARG A 166 17.45 -33.76 -21.84
N LYS A 167 16.20 -34.03 -21.47
CA LYS A 167 15.45 -33.34 -20.41
C LYS A 167 15.54 -34.11 -19.09
N TRP A 168 15.38 -33.40 -17.98
CA TRP A 168 15.25 -34.04 -16.66
C TRP A 168 13.88 -34.71 -16.56
N SER A 169 13.85 -35.90 -15.97
CA SER A 169 12.66 -36.71 -15.86
C SER A 169 12.75 -37.67 -14.69
N ILE A 170 11.64 -37.94 -14.05
CA ILE A 170 11.46 -38.94 -13.00
C ILE A 170 10.86 -40.17 -13.66
N GLN A 171 11.50 -41.33 -13.46
CA GLN A 171 11.12 -42.56 -14.15
C GLN A 171 10.24 -43.41 -13.24
N PHE A 172 8.98 -43.60 -13.62
CA PHE A 172 8.06 -44.57 -13.03
C PHE A 172 8.21 -45.88 -13.80
N THR A 173 8.59 -46.95 -13.11
CA THR A 173 8.95 -48.21 -13.77
C THR A 173 8.32 -49.41 -13.12
N ARG A 174 7.92 -50.38 -13.94
CA ARG A 174 7.49 -51.73 -13.52
C ARG A 174 8.12 -52.79 -14.43
N PRO A 175 8.40 -54.00 -13.92
CA PRO A 175 8.98 -55.07 -14.71
C PRO A 175 7.94 -55.69 -15.67
N ILE A 176 8.42 -56.07 -16.86
CA ILE A 176 7.72 -56.96 -17.78
C ILE A 176 8.11 -58.39 -17.40
N LEU A 177 7.12 -59.22 -17.12
CA LEU A 177 7.32 -60.61 -16.71
C LEU A 177 6.68 -61.53 -17.73
N ARG A 178 7.45 -62.48 -18.27
CA ARG A 178 6.92 -63.61 -19.09
C ARG A 178 7.17 -64.91 -18.34
N ALA A 179 6.10 -65.66 -18.09
CA ALA A 179 6.16 -66.92 -17.32
C ALA A 179 6.93 -66.80 -15.99
N GLY A 180 6.77 -65.67 -15.29
CA GLY A 180 7.44 -65.39 -14.00
C GLY A 180 8.91 -64.97 -14.11
N SER A 181 9.49 -64.92 -15.31
CA SER A 181 10.87 -64.47 -15.55
C SER A 181 10.91 -63.02 -16.04
N PHE A 182 11.94 -62.28 -15.64
CA PHE A 182 12.19 -60.90 -16.08
C PHE A 182 12.45 -60.84 -17.59
N ASP A 183 11.66 -60.05 -18.31
CA ASP A 183 11.73 -59.90 -19.77
C ASP A 183 11.90 -58.44 -20.24
N GLY A 184 11.99 -57.51 -19.29
CA GLY A 184 12.19 -56.09 -19.59
C GLY A 184 11.53 -55.17 -18.56
N VAL A 185 11.43 -53.89 -18.89
CA VAL A 185 10.87 -52.85 -18.02
C VAL A 185 10.01 -51.91 -18.86
N ILE A 186 8.82 -51.57 -18.34
CA ILE A 186 8.01 -50.47 -18.85
C ILE A 186 8.29 -49.24 -18.03
N VAL A 187 8.44 -48.13 -18.74
CA VAL A 187 8.89 -46.86 -18.20
C VAL A 187 7.91 -45.77 -18.62
N VAL A 188 7.45 -45.01 -17.63
CA VAL A 188 6.73 -43.74 -17.81
C VAL A 188 7.60 -42.65 -17.21
N SER A 189 8.12 -41.75 -18.05
CA SER A 189 8.93 -40.62 -17.60
C SER A 189 8.04 -39.39 -17.40
N VAL A 190 8.11 -38.80 -16.21
CA VAL A 190 7.36 -37.60 -15.83
C VAL A 190 8.34 -36.43 -15.63
N SER A 191 7.99 -35.25 -16.10
CA SER A 191 8.83 -34.06 -15.91
C SER A 191 8.79 -33.58 -14.44
N PRO A 192 9.90 -33.15 -13.83
CA PRO A 192 9.90 -32.59 -12.47
C PRO A 192 8.97 -31.38 -12.34
N GLU A 193 8.77 -30.63 -13.42
CA GLU A 193 7.88 -29.48 -13.49
C GLU A 193 6.41 -29.84 -13.18
N GLN A 194 5.97 -31.07 -13.48
CA GLN A 194 4.63 -31.53 -13.09
C GLN A 194 4.50 -31.74 -11.58
N PHE A 195 5.54 -32.23 -10.92
CA PHE A 195 5.53 -32.31 -9.46
C PHE A 195 5.59 -30.91 -8.83
N ALA A 196 6.22 -29.96 -9.51
CA ALA A 196 6.19 -28.55 -9.11
C ALA A 196 4.78 -27.96 -9.29
N SER A 197 4.10 -28.15 -10.42
CA SER A 197 2.74 -27.62 -10.58
C SER A 197 1.76 -28.16 -9.54
N PHE A 198 1.84 -29.45 -9.18
CA PHE A 198 1.05 -30.01 -8.08
C PHE A 198 1.44 -29.45 -6.71
N ALA A 199 2.72 -29.19 -6.46
CA ALA A 199 3.15 -28.56 -5.21
C ALA A 199 2.68 -27.09 -5.13
N GLN A 200 2.53 -26.42 -6.27
CA GLN A 200 2.10 -25.04 -6.36
C GLN A 200 0.65 -24.85 -5.89
N THR A 201 -0.23 -25.83 -6.07
CA THR A 201 -1.63 -25.74 -5.61
C THR A 201 -1.79 -25.76 -4.08
N PHE A 202 -0.71 -26.04 -3.33
CA PHE A 202 -0.71 -26.08 -1.87
C PHE A 202 -0.03 -24.85 -1.24
N ILE A 203 0.43 -23.91 -2.06
CA ILE A 203 1.03 -22.65 -1.60
C ILE A 203 0.30 -21.47 -2.25
N ASN A 204 -0.16 -20.54 -1.43
CA ASN A 204 -0.96 -19.39 -1.90
C ASN A 204 -0.37 -18.05 -1.44
N ARG A 205 0.69 -18.08 -0.64
CA ARG A 205 1.28 -16.86 -0.06
C ARG A 205 2.79 -16.81 -0.26
N ASP A 206 3.29 -15.61 -0.49
CA ASP A 206 4.73 -15.36 -0.52
C ASP A 206 5.37 -15.71 0.82
N GLY A 207 6.38 -16.59 0.78
CA GLY A 207 7.06 -17.14 1.95
C GLY A 207 6.65 -18.58 2.30
N GLU A 208 5.60 -19.11 1.67
CA GLU A 208 5.28 -20.55 1.70
C GLU A 208 6.17 -21.33 0.72
N VAL A 209 6.48 -22.58 1.06
CA VAL A 209 7.24 -23.50 0.22
C VAL A 209 6.62 -24.89 0.29
N ALA A 210 6.53 -25.56 -0.85
CA ALA A 210 6.18 -26.97 -0.92
C ALA A 210 7.31 -27.74 -1.61
N SER A 211 7.62 -28.94 -1.13
CA SER A 211 8.71 -29.76 -1.65
C SER A 211 8.39 -31.24 -1.58
N VAL A 212 8.77 -31.96 -2.63
CA VAL A 212 8.78 -33.43 -2.67
C VAL A 212 10.22 -33.88 -2.58
N ILE A 213 10.53 -34.71 -1.58
CA ILE A 213 11.90 -35.08 -1.22
C ILE A 213 11.98 -36.59 -1.06
N LYS A 214 12.93 -37.24 -1.73
CA LYS A 214 13.16 -38.68 -1.54
C LYS A 214 13.64 -39.02 -0.14
N THR A 215 13.49 -40.27 0.27
CA THR A 215 14.10 -40.79 1.50
C THR A 215 15.64 -40.68 1.50
N SER A 216 16.27 -40.58 0.33
CA SER A 216 17.70 -40.26 0.19
C SER A 216 18.06 -38.81 0.55
N GLY A 217 17.06 -37.93 0.70
CA GLY A 217 17.24 -36.49 0.90
C GLY A 217 17.26 -35.68 -0.39
N GLN A 218 17.16 -36.30 -1.57
CA GLN A 218 17.15 -35.57 -2.83
C GLN A 218 15.81 -34.85 -3.07
N VAL A 219 15.88 -33.57 -3.44
CA VAL A 219 14.70 -32.77 -3.79
C VAL A 219 14.27 -33.10 -5.22
N ILE A 220 13.03 -33.57 -5.35
CA ILE A 220 12.42 -33.97 -6.63
C ILE A 220 11.68 -32.79 -7.25
N ALA A 221 10.97 -32.03 -6.43
CA ALA A 221 10.29 -30.81 -6.83
C ALA A 221 10.24 -29.84 -5.65
N ARG A 222 10.27 -28.55 -5.97
CA ARG A 222 10.11 -27.46 -5.00
C ARG A 222 9.39 -26.31 -5.67
N VAL A 223 8.47 -25.70 -4.94
CA VAL A 223 7.82 -24.44 -5.32
C VAL A 223 7.94 -23.45 -4.16
N PRO A 224 8.28 -22.18 -4.44
CA PRO A 224 8.76 -21.64 -5.72
C PRO A 224 10.06 -22.32 -6.19
N ALA A 225 10.22 -22.43 -7.52
CA ALA A 225 11.38 -23.04 -8.13
C ALA A 225 12.61 -22.16 -7.91
N MET A 226 13.74 -22.75 -7.51
CA MET A 226 15.02 -22.03 -7.37
C MET A 226 16.09 -22.64 -8.26
N GLU A 227 16.90 -21.79 -8.90
CA GLU A 227 18.04 -22.24 -9.71
C GLU A 227 18.97 -23.16 -8.89
N GLY A 228 19.24 -24.35 -9.43
CA GLY A 228 20.17 -25.33 -8.82
C GLY A 228 19.62 -26.22 -7.69
N THR A 229 18.34 -26.12 -7.32
CA THR A 229 17.76 -26.93 -6.21
C THR A 229 17.42 -28.38 -6.55
N LEU A 230 17.13 -28.70 -7.81
CA LEU A 230 16.80 -30.06 -8.30
C LEU A 230 17.94 -31.10 -8.13
N ALA A 231 19.12 -30.68 -7.64
CA ALA A 231 20.29 -31.53 -7.45
C ALA A 231 20.92 -31.45 -6.04
N ARG A 232 20.34 -30.69 -5.09
CA ARG A 232 20.94 -30.49 -3.76
C ARG A 232 20.28 -31.41 -2.73
N ALA A 233 21.04 -32.37 -2.20
CA ALA A 233 20.55 -33.26 -1.15
C ALA A 233 20.35 -32.48 0.16
N VAL A 234 19.17 -32.63 0.76
CA VAL A 234 18.88 -32.11 2.09
C VAL A 234 19.34 -33.15 3.10
N SER A 235 20.21 -32.75 4.03
CA SER A 235 20.69 -33.59 5.12
C SER A 235 20.14 -33.12 6.47
N ASN A 236 20.16 -34.00 7.46
CA ASN A 236 19.87 -33.67 8.87
C ASN A 236 18.45 -33.13 9.12
N ARG A 237 17.43 -33.79 8.56
CA ARG A 237 16.02 -33.44 8.75
C ARG A 237 15.27 -34.52 9.51
N PRO A 238 14.26 -34.17 10.35
CA PRO A 238 13.57 -35.14 11.20
C PRO A 238 12.93 -36.28 10.42
N TYR A 239 12.38 -36.02 9.23
CA TYR A 239 11.72 -37.03 8.39
C TYR A 239 12.68 -37.99 7.66
N LEU A 240 13.99 -37.70 7.65
CA LEU A 240 15.02 -38.56 7.04
C LEU A 240 15.62 -39.56 8.03
N ALA A 241 15.41 -39.37 9.34
CA ALA A 241 15.91 -40.30 10.35
C ALA A 241 15.16 -41.65 10.30
N SER A 242 15.88 -42.72 10.63
CA SER A 242 15.28 -44.05 10.77
C SER A 242 14.31 -44.06 11.95
N GLY A 243 13.06 -44.49 11.74
CA GLY A 243 12.03 -44.57 12.79
C GLY A 243 11.18 -43.32 13.02
N SER A 244 11.31 -42.26 12.21
CA SER A 244 10.49 -41.04 12.35
C SER A 244 8.99 -41.31 12.17
N PRO A 245 8.10 -40.54 12.84
CA PRO A 245 6.65 -40.71 12.67
C PRO A 245 6.23 -40.42 11.21
N PRO A 246 5.07 -40.93 10.77
CA PRO A 246 4.58 -40.73 9.40
C PRO A 246 4.29 -39.26 9.09
N SER A 247 4.05 -38.43 10.11
CA SER A 247 3.94 -36.98 9.97
C SER A 247 4.48 -36.27 11.19
N GLY A 248 4.82 -34.99 11.03
CA GLY A 248 5.16 -34.11 12.13
C GLY A 248 5.50 -32.71 11.64
N SER A 249 5.96 -31.87 12.56
CA SER A 249 6.42 -30.52 12.28
C SER A 249 7.78 -30.24 12.91
N TYR A 250 8.51 -29.27 12.36
CA TYR A 250 9.80 -28.81 12.87
C TYR A 250 10.11 -27.41 12.38
N ARG A 251 10.96 -26.69 13.12
CA ARG A 251 11.45 -25.37 12.71
C ARG A 251 12.88 -25.47 12.24
N ALA A 252 13.19 -24.83 11.11
CA ALA A 252 14.55 -24.79 10.61
C ALA A 252 14.76 -23.69 9.58
N VAL A 253 16.03 -23.36 9.35
CA VAL A 253 16.42 -22.47 8.25
C VAL A 253 16.40 -23.25 6.92
N SER A 254 15.77 -22.65 5.92
CA SER A 254 15.77 -23.15 4.55
C SER A 254 17.14 -22.86 3.93
N GLY A 255 17.92 -23.91 3.66
CA GLY A 255 19.35 -23.81 3.32
C GLY A 255 19.69 -23.12 1.99
N SER A 256 18.69 -22.75 1.17
CA SER A 256 18.88 -22.00 -0.08
C SER A 256 18.66 -20.49 0.08
N GLU A 257 17.93 -20.05 1.11
CA GLU A 257 17.46 -18.65 1.25
C GLU A 257 17.87 -18.01 2.57
N GLY A 258 18.35 -18.77 3.55
CA GLY A 258 18.61 -18.25 4.89
C GLY A 258 17.35 -17.88 5.68
N VAL A 259 16.16 -18.13 5.12
CA VAL A 259 14.87 -17.83 5.74
C VAL A 259 14.45 -18.95 6.69
N GLU A 260 14.14 -18.56 7.93
CA GLU A 260 13.63 -19.46 8.96
C GLU A 260 12.15 -19.79 8.72
N ARG A 261 11.81 -21.08 8.79
CA ARG A 261 10.47 -21.59 8.48
C ARG A 261 9.99 -22.60 9.51
N VAL A 262 8.67 -22.64 9.67
CA VAL A 262 7.95 -23.74 10.32
C VAL A 262 7.57 -24.72 9.22
N PHE A 263 8.06 -25.94 9.30
CA PHE A 263 7.83 -27.00 8.32
C PHE A 263 6.93 -28.09 8.88
N GLY A 264 5.93 -28.50 8.11
CA GLY A 264 5.23 -29.75 8.26
C GLY A 264 5.77 -30.79 7.29
N TYR A 265 5.75 -32.07 7.67
CA TYR A 265 6.11 -33.17 6.78
C TYR A 265 5.13 -34.34 6.87
N TYR A 266 5.05 -35.07 5.76
CA TYR A 266 4.35 -36.34 5.64
C TYR A 266 5.19 -37.34 4.85
N ARG A 267 5.33 -38.55 5.37
CA ARG A 267 6.18 -39.61 4.82
C ARG A 267 5.31 -40.66 4.15
N LEU A 268 5.71 -41.05 2.94
CA LEU A 268 5.21 -42.22 2.23
C LEU A 268 6.36 -43.18 1.95
N PRO A 269 6.78 -43.97 2.97
CA PRO A 269 7.91 -44.90 2.83
C PRO A 269 7.72 -45.90 1.69
N GLU A 270 6.47 -46.30 1.40
CA GLU A 270 6.13 -47.25 0.34
C GLU A 270 6.53 -46.77 -1.07
N PHE A 271 6.60 -45.45 -1.27
CA PHE A 271 7.05 -44.83 -2.53
C PHE A 271 8.44 -44.20 -2.41
N GLY A 272 9.04 -44.20 -1.22
CA GLY A 272 10.31 -43.54 -0.94
C GLY A 272 10.25 -42.01 -1.02
N LEU A 273 9.08 -41.42 -0.74
CA LEU A 273 8.81 -39.98 -0.88
C LEU A 273 8.42 -39.35 0.46
N ASN A 274 8.85 -38.11 0.65
CA ASN A 274 8.46 -37.24 1.76
C ASN A 274 7.93 -35.93 1.18
N PHE A 275 6.79 -35.48 1.69
CA PHE A 275 6.12 -34.25 1.31
C PHE A 275 6.34 -33.26 2.42
N VAL A 276 6.87 -32.08 2.09
CA VAL A 276 7.25 -31.06 3.05
C VAL A 276 6.63 -29.74 2.64
N VAL A 277 5.87 -29.13 3.55
CA VAL A 277 5.30 -27.79 3.38
C VAL A 277 5.89 -26.90 4.45
N GLY A 278 6.26 -25.67 4.12
CA GLY A 278 6.87 -24.74 5.06
C GLY A 278 6.36 -23.33 4.90
N GLU A 279 6.16 -22.66 6.03
CA GLU A 279 5.74 -21.27 6.11
C GLU A 279 6.85 -20.44 6.75
N SER A 280 7.14 -19.25 6.21
CA SER A 280 8.13 -18.34 6.81
C SER A 280 7.69 -17.85 8.18
N VAL A 281 8.63 -17.78 9.13
CA VAL A 281 8.34 -17.26 10.48
C VAL A 281 7.85 -15.81 10.42
N SER A 282 8.34 -15.02 9.47
CA SER A 282 7.88 -13.65 9.24
C SER A 282 6.41 -13.59 8.84
N LEU A 283 5.96 -14.50 7.98
CA LEU A 283 4.55 -14.60 7.59
C LEU A 283 3.67 -15.04 8.76
N VAL A 284 4.10 -16.07 9.50
CA VAL A 284 3.40 -16.55 10.71
C VAL A 284 3.25 -15.46 11.77
N LEU A 285 4.28 -14.61 11.93
CA LEU A 285 4.30 -13.54 12.93
C LEU A 285 3.81 -12.18 12.39
N ALA A 286 3.31 -12.08 11.17
CA ALA A 286 2.75 -10.83 10.65
C ALA A 286 1.58 -10.30 11.51
N PRO A 287 0.61 -11.13 11.96
CA PRO A 287 -0.43 -10.69 12.89
C PRO A 287 0.12 -10.33 14.28
N TYR A 288 1.21 -10.99 14.71
CA TYR A 288 1.87 -10.73 15.99
C TYR A 288 2.45 -9.32 16.06
N GLU A 289 2.93 -8.75 14.96
CA GLU A 289 3.47 -7.39 14.95
C GLU A 289 2.42 -6.33 15.27
N VAL A 290 1.20 -6.49 14.75
CA VAL A 290 0.06 -5.62 15.08
C VAL A 290 -0.36 -5.84 16.54
N TYR A 291 -0.52 -7.09 16.96
CA TYR A 291 -0.86 -7.43 18.35
C TYR A 291 0.17 -6.85 19.33
N ARG A 292 1.47 -6.97 19.02
CA ARG A 292 2.56 -6.43 19.82
C ARG A 292 2.46 -4.92 19.99
N ARG A 293 2.22 -4.18 18.91
CA ARG A 293 2.06 -2.72 18.97
C ARG A 293 0.86 -2.33 19.84
N VAL A 294 -0.28 -3.02 19.70
CA VAL A 294 -1.49 -2.76 20.48
C VAL A 294 -1.29 -3.07 21.97
N THR A 295 -0.72 -4.23 22.31
CA THR A 295 -0.46 -4.61 23.71
C THR A 295 0.53 -3.66 24.37
N LEU A 296 1.60 -3.25 23.67
CA LEU A 296 2.56 -2.27 24.17
C LEU A 296 1.92 -0.88 24.33
N ALA A 297 1.13 -0.42 23.35
CA ALA A 297 0.38 0.84 23.45
C ALA A 297 -0.60 0.82 24.64
N GLY A 298 -1.30 -0.27 24.86
CA GLY A 298 -2.17 -0.47 26.02
C GLY A 298 -1.40 -0.41 27.36
N ALA A 299 -0.24 -1.08 27.45
CA ALA A 299 0.62 -1.03 28.62
C ALA A 299 1.18 0.38 28.88
N MET A 300 1.56 1.10 27.83
CA MET A 300 2.00 2.51 27.91
C MET A 300 0.86 3.43 28.34
N ALA A 301 -0.33 3.29 27.77
CA ALA A 301 -1.51 4.07 28.15
C ALA A 301 -1.92 3.81 29.60
N SER A 302 -1.89 2.55 30.04
CA SER A 302 -2.12 2.18 31.46
C SER A 302 -1.06 2.79 32.37
N THR A 303 0.20 2.78 31.96
CA THR A 303 1.31 3.44 32.68
C THR A 303 1.10 4.95 32.77
N LEU A 304 0.68 5.60 31.68
CA LEU A 304 0.37 7.03 31.64
C LEU A 304 -0.83 7.37 32.54
N LEU A 305 -1.90 6.59 32.48
CA LEU A 305 -3.09 6.77 33.32
C LEU A 305 -2.75 6.59 34.80
N LEU A 306 -1.95 5.57 35.14
CA LEU A 306 -1.44 5.37 36.49
C LEU A 306 -0.55 6.54 36.93
N GLY A 307 0.28 7.09 36.02
CA GLY A 307 1.08 8.28 36.26
C GLY A 307 0.23 9.53 36.53
N LEU A 308 -0.83 9.74 35.75
CA LEU A 308 -1.80 10.83 35.93
C LEU A 308 -2.59 10.67 37.23
N LEU A 309 -3.04 9.46 37.55
CA LEU A 309 -3.72 9.15 38.81
C LEU A 309 -2.80 9.36 40.01
N TYR A 310 -1.56 8.86 39.93
CA TYR A 310 -0.52 9.09 40.93
C TYR A 310 -0.25 10.58 41.13
N TYR A 311 -0.14 11.33 40.03
CA TYR A 311 0.03 12.78 40.05
C TYR A 311 -1.17 13.49 40.67
N SER A 312 -2.40 13.10 40.31
CA SER A 312 -3.64 13.66 40.87
C SER A 312 -3.77 13.39 42.37
N LEU A 313 -3.49 12.17 42.83
CA LEU A 313 -3.50 11.82 44.25
C LEU A 313 -2.39 12.54 45.03
N ARG A 314 -1.18 12.65 44.45
CA ARG A 314 -0.10 13.50 44.99
C ARG A 314 -0.51 14.96 45.09
N ARG A 315 -1.17 15.50 44.07
CA ARG A 315 -1.66 16.89 44.01
C ARG A 315 -2.75 17.14 45.05
N SER A 316 -3.70 16.23 45.20
CA SER A 316 -4.77 16.30 46.21
C SER A 316 -4.22 16.23 47.65
N MET A 317 -3.24 15.36 47.91
CA MET A 317 -2.50 15.36 49.18
C MET A 317 -1.66 16.65 49.37
N GLY A 318 -1.21 17.27 48.28
CA GLY A 318 -0.56 18.58 48.26
C GLY A 318 -1.50 19.74 48.60
N GLU A 319 -2.76 19.71 48.19
CA GLU A 319 -3.76 20.75 48.49
C GLU A 319 -4.08 20.86 49.97
N ARG A 320 -4.09 19.74 50.70
CA ARG A 320 -4.16 19.76 52.18
C ARG A 320 -2.91 20.34 52.85
N ARG A 321 -1.76 20.30 52.17
CA ARG A 321 -0.55 21.05 52.57
C ARG A 321 -0.65 22.54 52.20
N ARG A 322 -1.29 22.89 51.08
CA ARG A 322 -1.43 24.27 50.57
C ARG A 322 -2.07 25.23 51.56
N HIS A 323 -3.09 24.85 52.34
CA HIS A 323 -3.65 25.75 53.37
C HIS A 323 -2.66 26.07 54.51
N MET A 324 -1.78 25.13 54.87
CA MET A 324 -0.68 25.37 55.82
C MET A 324 0.47 26.14 55.15
N GLU A 325 0.63 25.94 53.85
CA GLU A 325 1.54 26.68 52.97
C GLU A 325 1.05 28.09 52.68
N GLU A 326 -0.24 28.42 52.69
CA GLU A 326 -0.80 29.74 52.35
C GLU A 326 -0.31 30.84 53.32
N MET A 327 -0.26 30.55 54.63
CA MET A 327 0.39 31.44 55.61
C MET A 327 1.91 31.52 55.40
N ARG A 328 2.53 30.41 54.97
CA ARG A 328 3.97 30.37 54.67
C ARG A 328 4.29 31.06 53.35
N LEU A 329 3.38 31.02 52.37
CA LEU A 329 3.41 31.57 51.02
C LEU A 329 3.16 33.07 51.07
N ALA A 330 2.30 33.60 51.94
CA ALA A 330 2.22 35.06 52.12
C ALA A 330 3.58 35.64 52.57
N SER A 331 4.28 34.96 53.47
CA SER A 331 5.65 35.31 53.88
C SER A 331 6.70 34.96 52.81
N LEU A 332 6.54 33.86 52.06
CA LEU A 332 7.43 33.47 50.97
C LEU A 332 7.30 34.45 49.80
N VAL A 333 6.10 34.69 49.28
CA VAL A 333 5.77 35.68 48.22
C VAL A 333 6.33 37.06 48.57
N TYR A 334 6.21 37.52 49.83
CA TYR A 334 6.89 38.74 50.25
C TYR A 334 8.42 38.63 50.15
N SER A 335 9.04 37.55 50.65
CA SER A 335 10.50 37.37 50.67
C SER A 335 11.15 36.87 49.36
N SER A 336 10.37 36.30 48.44
CA SER A 336 10.82 35.58 47.24
C SER A 336 10.13 36.05 45.96
N SER A 337 9.35 37.13 46.02
CA SER A 337 8.88 37.81 44.80
C SER A 337 10.08 38.24 43.97
N SER A 338 10.02 38.07 42.66
CA SER A 338 10.98 38.61 41.68
C SER A 338 10.76 40.10 41.41
N GLU A 339 9.56 40.60 41.68
CA GLU A 339 9.24 42.03 41.57
C GLU A 339 9.68 42.77 42.84
N ALA A 340 10.30 43.92 42.63
CA ALA A 340 10.75 44.78 43.70
C ALA A 340 9.56 45.47 44.37
N MET A 341 9.37 45.20 45.66
CA MET A 341 8.23 45.69 46.45
C MET A 341 8.70 46.63 47.55
N VAL A 342 7.99 47.75 47.69
CA VAL A 342 8.26 48.78 48.71
C VAL A 342 6.97 49.06 49.47
N VAL A 343 7.00 48.92 50.78
CA VAL A 343 5.89 49.30 51.66
C VAL A 343 6.22 50.64 52.30
N THR A 344 5.37 51.65 52.11
CA THR A 344 5.56 52.99 52.65
C THR A 344 4.39 53.45 53.53
N SER A 345 4.66 54.42 54.41
CA SER A 345 3.62 55.20 55.07
C SER A 345 3.02 56.23 54.11
N LEU A 346 1.96 56.92 54.55
CA LEU A 346 1.22 57.91 53.74
C LEU A 346 2.05 59.15 53.37
N ASP A 347 3.06 59.48 54.17
CA ASP A 347 4.06 60.53 53.91
C ASP A 347 5.13 60.08 52.88
N GLY A 348 5.12 58.82 52.45
CA GLY A 348 6.06 58.26 51.49
C GLY A 348 7.36 57.73 52.10
N THR A 349 7.43 57.60 53.43
CA THR A 349 8.58 57.01 54.13
C THR A 349 8.55 55.48 54.02
N ILE A 350 9.67 54.87 53.63
CA ILE A 350 9.80 53.42 53.48
C ILE A 350 9.74 52.76 54.86
N ILE A 351 8.75 51.87 55.03
CA ILE A 351 8.57 51.05 56.23
C ILE A 351 9.33 49.74 56.08
N ASP A 352 9.21 49.12 54.91
CA ASP A 352 9.88 47.88 54.59
C ASP A 352 10.02 47.67 53.08
N VAL A 353 10.98 46.85 52.67
CA VAL A 353 11.20 46.46 51.27
C VAL A 353 11.52 44.97 51.20
N ASN A 354 11.11 44.33 50.11
CA ASN A 354 11.41 42.93 49.91
C ASN A 354 12.84 42.68 49.39
N PRO A 355 13.35 41.44 49.43
CA PRO A 355 14.66 41.10 48.90
C PRO A 355 14.85 41.41 47.40
N ALA A 356 13.82 41.31 46.56
CA ALA A 356 13.92 41.68 45.15
C ALA A 356 14.15 43.18 44.92
N PHE A 357 13.64 44.05 45.79
CA PHE A 357 13.99 45.47 45.76
C PHE A 357 15.50 45.68 45.97
N ALA A 358 16.10 44.94 46.90
CA ALA A 358 17.54 45.00 47.13
C ALA A 358 18.35 44.43 45.96
N ALA A 359 17.88 43.36 45.32
CA ALA A 359 18.51 42.79 44.14
C ALA A 359 18.42 43.70 42.91
N ALA A 360 17.25 44.30 42.66
CA ALA A 360 17.01 45.14 41.48
C ALA A 360 17.69 46.52 41.57
N THR A 361 17.74 47.10 42.77
CA THR A 361 18.25 48.48 42.98
C THR A 361 19.63 48.54 43.62
N GLY A 362 20.12 47.44 44.21
CA GLY A 362 21.40 47.38 44.93
C GLY A 362 21.39 48.00 46.33
N TYR A 363 20.24 48.51 46.81
CA TYR A 363 20.08 49.08 48.14
C TYR A 363 19.55 48.05 49.14
N THR A 364 20.18 47.92 50.31
CA THR A 364 19.70 47.00 51.36
C THR A 364 18.54 47.60 52.16
N THR A 365 17.66 46.76 52.72
CA THR A 365 16.53 47.18 53.56
C THR A 365 16.94 48.14 54.69
N LYS A 366 18.09 47.91 55.32
CA LYS A 366 18.60 48.77 56.41
C LYS A 366 18.99 50.18 55.93
N GLU A 367 19.45 50.32 54.68
CA GLU A 367 19.88 51.61 54.12
C GLU A 367 18.69 52.48 53.68
N VAL A 368 17.56 51.86 53.34
CA VAL A 368 16.39 52.56 52.78
C VAL A 368 15.23 52.72 53.77
N LYS A 369 15.16 51.88 54.80
CA LYS A 369 14.12 51.99 55.83
C LYS A 369 14.20 53.34 56.54
N GLY A 370 13.07 54.03 56.66
CA GLY A 370 12.98 55.38 57.21
C GLY A 370 13.37 56.50 56.25
N ARG A 371 13.79 56.19 55.01
CA ARG A 371 14.05 57.18 53.96
C ARG A 371 12.84 57.33 53.04
N PRO A 372 12.77 58.41 52.24
CA PRO A 372 11.68 58.57 51.29
C PRO A 372 11.77 57.58 50.11
N GLY A 373 10.62 57.05 49.68
CA GLY A 373 10.49 56.03 48.63
C GLY A 373 11.09 56.38 47.26
N TYR A 374 11.27 57.66 46.99
CA TYR A 374 11.75 58.20 45.71
C TYR A 374 13.28 58.34 45.61
N ILE A 375 14.03 57.78 46.56
CA ILE A 375 15.51 57.76 46.55
C ILE A 375 16.11 57.02 45.35
N VAL A 376 15.34 56.11 44.74
CA VAL A 376 15.76 55.28 43.59
C VAL A 376 15.35 55.89 42.23
N SER A 377 14.96 57.16 42.18
CA SER A 377 14.59 57.84 40.94
C SER A 377 15.80 58.09 40.04
N GLY A 378 15.71 57.63 38.78
CA GLY A 378 16.70 57.93 37.74
C GLY A 378 16.53 59.28 37.07
N ALA A 379 17.59 59.71 36.39
CA ALA A 379 17.67 60.90 35.57
C ALA A 379 16.87 60.76 34.26
N GLY A 380 16.55 59.53 33.83
CA GLY A 380 15.66 59.27 32.70
C GLY A 380 14.18 59.63 32.92
N ASN A 381 13.81 60.08 34.12
CA ASN A 381 12.44 60.52 34.41
C ASN A 381 12.18 61.95 33.93
N ALA A 382 11.00 62.21 33.36
CA ALA A 382 10.59 63.54 32.95
C ALA A 382 10.57 64.55 34.11
N ALA A 383 10.93 65.81 33.86
CA ALA A 383 10.92 66.86 34.88
C ALA A 383 9.54 66.97 35.57
N GLY A 384 9.53 67.00 36.90
CA GLY A 384 8.30 67.06 37.71
C GLY A 384 7.51 65.76 37.83
N LEU A 385 7.99 64.63 37.29
CA LEU A 385 7.26 63.35 37.30
C LEU A 385 7.06 62.82 38.74
N VAL A 386 8.07 62.96 39.59
CA VAL A 386 8.02 62.52 40.99
C VAL A 386 7.00 63.35 41.78
N GLU A 387 6.95 64.66 41.56
CA GLU A 387 5.99 65.58 42.17
C GLU A 387 4.56 65.25 41.74
N ARG A 388 4.34 64.99 40.44
CA ARG A 388 3.03 64.58 39.91
C ARG A 388 2.59 63.22 40.45
N LEU A 389 3.50 62.25 40.55
CA LEU A 389 3.22 60.97 41.18
C LEU A 389 2.77 61.15 42.63
N ARG A 390 3.53 61.91 43.44
CA ARG A 390 3.18 62.16 44.86
C ARG A 390 1.81 62.82 45.01
N ALA A 391 1.54 63.86 44.23
CA ALA A 391 0.25 64.55 44.25
C ALA A 391 -0.90 63.61 43.85
N THR A 392 -0.69 62.76 42.84
CA THR A 392 -1.71 61.82 42.36
C THR A 392 -2.00 60.71 43.38
N VAL A 393 -0.97 60.10 43.97
CA VAL A 393 -1.16 59.08 45.01
C VAL A 393 -1.79 59.69 46.28
N ALA A 394 -1.47 60.94 46.62
CA ALA A 394 -2.11 61.64 47.74
C ALA A 394 -3.61 61.90 47.49
N ALA A 395 -3.98 62.34 46.29
CA ALA A 395 -5.37 62.66 45.96
C ALA A 395 -6.24 61.42 45.67
N LYS A 396 -5.68 60.41 44.98
CA LYS A 396 -6.44 59.28 44.42
C LYS A 396 -6.13 57.94 45.08
N GLY A 397 -5.12 57.88 45.94
CA GLY A 397 -4.69 56.64 46.60
C GLY A 397 -3.95 55.65 45.70
N LYS A 398 -3.80 55.92 44.40
CA LYS A 398 -3.13 55.05 43.44
C LYS A 398 -2.42 55.81 42.32
N TRP A 399 -1.38 55.21 41.74
CA TRP A 399 -0.68 55.69 40.54
C TRP A 399 -0.01 54.52 39.83
N SER A 400 0.03 54.54 38.50
CA SER A 400 0.83 53.62 37.71
C SER A 400 1.43 54.32 36.50
N GLY A 401 2.61 53.89 36.07
CA GLY A 401 3.27 54.45 34.90
C GLY A 401 4.71 54.00 34.75
N GLU A 402 5.29 54.33 33.59
CA GLU A 402 6.70 54.10 33.31
C GLU A 402 7.59 55.00 34.17
N PHE A 403 8.69 54.42 34.66
CA PHE A 403 9.58 55.07 35.58
C PHE A 403 11.01 54.53 35.38
N SER A 404 11.98 55.44 35.25
CA SER A 404 13.40 55.08 35.26
C SER A 404 13.86 54.89 36.70
N ILE A 405 14.40 53.72 37.01
CA ILE A 405 14.94 53.39 38.33
C ILE A 405 16.47 53.43 38.25
N ARG A 406 17.09 54.18 39.16
CA ARG A 406 18.54 54.24 39.31
C ARG A 406 19.02 53.32 40.42
N ARG A 407 19.94 52.44 40.05
CA ARG A 407 20.63 51.54 40.98
C ARG A 407 21.66 52.29 41.82
N LYS A 408 22.14 51.66 42.89
CA LYS A 408 23.18 52.18 43.79
C LYS A 408 24.51 52.45 43.07
N ASP A 409 24.83 51.69 42.03
CA ASP A 409 26.05 51.84 41.23
C ASP A 409 25.96 52.97 40.17
N GLY A 410 24.81 53.61 40.04
CA GLY A 410 24.55 54.69 39.07
C GLY A 410 23.95 54.24 37.73
N SER A 411 23.81 52.94 37.48
CA SER A 411 23.12 52.42 36.29
C SER A 411 21.60 52.60 36.38
N GLU A 412 20.92 52.70 35.23
CA GLU A 412 19.46 52.86 35.15
C GLU A 412 18.82 51.72 34.36
N PHE A 413 17.58 51.36 34.70
CA PHE A 413 16.76 50.43 33.91
C PHE A 413 15.32 50.94 33.82
N PRO A 414 14.63 50.66 32.69
CA PRO A 414 13.23 51.01 32.53
C PRO A 414 12.35 50.08 33.36
N ALA A 415 11.53 50.65 34.23
CA ALA A 415 10.58 49.90 35.03
C ALA A 415 9.15 50.43 34.83
N TYR A 416 8.17 49.55 35.05
CA TYR A 416 6.78 49.95 35.23
C TYR A 416 6.49 49.97 36.73
N LEU A 417 6.13 51.15 37.25
CA LEU A 417 5.90 51.37 38.68
C LEU A 417 4.39 51.48 38.94
N THR A 418 3.88 50.69 39.89
CA THR A 418 2.50 50.75 40.39
C THR A 418 2.52 51.04 41.88
N VAL A 419 1.71 51.99 42.34
CA VAL A 419 1.57 52.38 43.75
C VAL A 419 0.11 52.34 44.13
N ASP A 420 -0.24 51.58 45.16
CA ASP A 420 -1.60 51.44 45.67
C ASP A 420 -1.66 51.65 47.19
N THR A 421 -2.73 52.29 47.66
CA THR A 421 -3.00 52.51 49.10
C THR A 421 -4.03 51.50 49.60
N TYR A 422 -3.66 50.69 50.60
CA TYR A 422 -4.51 49.65 51.18
C TYR A 422 -4.90 49.97 52.63
N LEU A 423 -6.08 49.49 53.03
CA LEU A 423 -6.56 49.49 54.42
C LEU A 423 -6.18 48.15 55.08
N ALA A 424 -5.30 48.18 56.09
CA ALA A 424 -4.99 46.96 56.83
C ALA A 424 -6.17 46.62 57.77
N HIS A 425 -6.91 45.55 57.47
CA HIS A 425 -8.16 45.16 58.15
C HIS A 425 -8.00 44.67 59.61
N ALA A 426 -6.86 44.88 60.27
CA ALA A 426 -6.66 44.50 61.68
C ALA A 426 -6.32 45.68 62.63
N TYR A 427 -5.87 46.85 62.14
CA TYR A 427 -5.42 47.95 63.03
C TYR A 427 -5.74 49.38 62.54
N GLY A 428 -6.52 49.56 61.48
CA GLY A 428 -7.02 50.90 61.08
C GLY A 428 -6.00 51.84 60.41
N GLU A 429 -4.74 51.43 60.24
CA GLU A 429 -3.71 52.24 59.56
C GLU A 429 -3.69 51.98 58.04
N ARG A 430 -3.72 53.07 57.25
CA ARG A 430 -3.56 53.00 55.79
C ARG A 430 -2.07 52.91 55.42
N ARG A 431 -1.72 51.96 54.56
CA ARG A 431 -0.36 51.73 54.06
C ARG A 431 -0.33 51.82 52.54
N ARG A 432 0.83 52.15 51.98
CA ARG A 432 1.05 52.14 50.53
C ARG A 432 1.99 51.00 50.15
N VAL A 433 1.69 50.31 49.07
CA VAL A 433 2.54 49.29 48.48
C VAL A 433 2.89 49.75 47.07
N ALA A 434 4.18 49.79 46.76
CA ALA A 434 4.70 50.07 45.44
C ALA A 434 5.36 48.81 44.86
N LEU A 435 5.03 48.49 43.62
CA LEU A 435 5.58 47.39 42.84
C LEU A 435 6.40 47.97 41.68
N ILE A 436 7.63 47.50 41.52
CA ILE A 436 8.55 47.88 40.45
C ILE A 436 8.79 46.64 39.58
N HIS A 437 8.29 46.67 38.35
CA HIS A 437 8.46 45.60 37.36
C HIS A 437 9.52 45.99 36.33
N ASP A 438 10.59 45.20 36.22
CA ASP A 438 11.64 45.38 35.20
C ASP A 438 11.12 44.93 33.83
N MET A 439 11.15 45.82 32.84
CA MET A 439 10.58 45.58 31.51
C MET A 439 11.59 45.00 30.49
N THR A 440 12.77 44.55 30.95
CA THR A 440 13.87 44.14 30.06
C THR A 440 13.61 42.81 29.33
N GLU A 441 13.16 41.74 30.02
CA GLU A 441 12.93 40.40 29.40
C GLU A 441 11.72 40.38 28.46
N LYS A 442 10.66 41.15 28.78
CA LYS A 442 9.44 41.22 27.96
C LYS A 442 9.74 41.68 26.53
N ARG A 443 10.66 42.63 26.37
CA ARG A 443 11.09 43.12 25.04
C ARG A 443 11.83 42.05 24.23
N GLN A 444 12.57 41.15 24.87
CA GLN A 444 13.27 40.04 24.20
C GLN A 444 12.32 38.91 23.79
N ALA A 445 11.31 38.61 24.61
CA ALA A 445 10.29 37.61 24.29
C ALA A 445 9.40 38.03 23.09
N GLU A 446 9.09 39.31 22.97
CA GLU A 446 8.32 39.87 21.85
C GLU A 446 9.03 39.64 20.49
N GLU A 447 10.37 39.67 20.45
CA GLU A 447 11.14 39.40 19.22
C GLU A 447 11.10 37.92 18.80
N VAL A 448 11.16 36.99 19.75
CA VAL A 448 11.07 35.53 19.48
C VAL A 448 9.67 35.14 19.01
N ILE A 449 8.63 35.68 19.63
CA ILE A 449 7.23 35.47 19.23
C ILE A 449 7.02 35.96 17.80
N ARG A 450 7.58 37.13 17.45
CA ARG A 450 7.49 37.68 16.09
C ARG A 450 8.17 36.78 15.05
N HIS A 451 9.27 36.12 15.41
CA HIS A 451 9.96 35.19 14.52
C HIS A 451 9.15 33.90 14.29
N GLN A 452 8.68 33.26 15.37
CA GLN A 452 7.88 32.02 15.29
C GLN A 452 6.53 32.22 14.58
N ALA A 453 5.96 33.42 14.62
CA ALA A 453 4.71 33.72 13.93
C ALA A 453 4.85 33.73 12.40
N ASN A 454 6.06 33.98 11.86
CA ASN A 454 6.26 34.32 10.45
C ASN A 454 7.18 33.37 9.67
N PHE A 455 7.96 32.52 10.33
CA PHE A 455 8.92 31.61 9.69
C PHE A 455 8.65 30.13 10.04
N ASP A 456 9.01 29.23 9.14
CA ASP A 456 8.99 27.78 9.33
C ASP A 456 10.12 27.35 10.26
N ALA A 457 9.81 26.53 11.26
CA ALA A 457 10.76 26.18 12.32
C ALA A 457 11.91 25.27 11.83
N LEU A 458 11.70 24.52 10.73
CA LEU A 458 12.71 23.63 10.18
C LEU A 458 13.60 24.35 9.15
N THR A 459 12.98 25.00 8.15
CA THR A 459 13.70 25.53 6.98
C THR A 459 14.09 27.01 7.09
N ASP A 460 13.58 27.72 8.11
CA ASP A 460 13.71 29.18 8.27
C ASP A 460 13.16 30.01 7.10
N LEU A 461 12.40 29.36 6.20
CA LEU A 461 11.67 30.02 5.14
C LEU A 461 10.40 30.69 5.70
N PRO A 462 9.87 31.74 5.03
CA PRO A 462 8.52 32.23 5.27
C PRO A 462 7.51 31.09 5.40
N ASN A 463 6.73 31.12 6.47
CA ASN A 463 5.63 30.19 6.67
C ASN A 463 4.40 30.65 5.88
N ARG A 464 3.32 29.86 5.91
CA ARG A 464 2.06 30.19 5.23
C ARG A 464 1.55 31.61 5.52
N ARG A 465 1.67 32.11 6.75
CA ARG A 465 1.20 33.46 7.11
C ARG A 465 2.03 34.55 6.41
N LEU A 466 3.35 34.48 6.49
CA LEU A 466 4.23 35.47 5.85
C LEU A 466 4.20 35.35 4.32
N PHE A 467 4.00 34.16 3.78
CA PHE A 467 3.78 33.93 2.36
C PHE A 467 2.58 34.72 1.83
N PHE A 468 1.40 34.57 2.45
CA PHE A 468 0.20 35.29 2.02
C PHE A 468 0.35 36.81 2.14
N ASP A 469 0.92 37.29 3.25
CA ASP A 469 1.21 38.73 3.43
C ASP A 469 2.10 39.28 2.30
N ARG A 470 3.16 38.56 1.93
CA ARG A 470 4.02 38.94 0.80
C ARG A 470 3.32 38.84 -0.55
N LEU A 471 2.53 37.79 -0.77
CA LEU A 471 1.81 37.60 -2.03
C LEU A 471 0.79 38.73 -2.26
N GLU A 472 0.03 39.10 -1.23
CA GLU A 472 -0.90 40.23 -1.27
C GLU A 472 -0.18 41.55 -1.56
N GLN A 473 0.95 41.81 -0.89
CA GLN A 473 1.76 43.01 -1.13
C GLN A 473 2.27 43.07 -2.57
N GLU A 474 2.73 41.95 -3.12
CA GLU A 474 3.24 41.87 -4.50
C GLU A 474 2.12 42.01 -5.55
N ILE A 475 0.93 41.46 -5.28
CA ILE A 475 -0.27 41.68 -6.12
C ILE A 475 -0.64 43.16 -6.11
N GLU A 476 -0.71 43.80 -4.95
CA GLU A 476 -1.07 45.21 -4.84
C GLU A 476 -0.03 46.13 -5.51
N ARG A 477 1.26 45.79 -5.39
CA ARG A 477 2.33 46.49 -6.11
C ARG A 477 2.16 46.34 -7.62
N SER A 478 1.91 45.12 -8.10
CA SER A 478 1.76 44.80 -9.53
C SER A 478 0.51 45.44 -10.15
N ARG A 479 -0.56 45.67 -9.37
CA ARG A 479 -1.71 46.49 -9.78
C ARG A 479 -1.32 47.91 -10.15
N GLY A 480 -0.37 48.50 -9.42
CA GLY A 480 0.12 49.85 -9.68
C GLY A 480 1.09 49.95 -10.87
N THR A 481 1.92 48.93 -11.09
CA THR A 481 2.97 48.93 -12.14
C THR A 481 2.59 48.22 -13.43
N GLN A 482 1.46 47.49 -13.45
CA GLN A 482 1.02 46.60 -14.55
C GLN A 482 2.00 45.46 -14.86
N ASP A 483 2.81 45.06 -13.89
CA ASP A 483 3.73 43.94 -14.04
C ASP A 483 3.02 42.59 -13.90
N VAL A 484 3.53 41.58 -14.62
CA VAL A 484 3.08 40.19 -14.48
C VAL A 484 3.82 39.53 -13.31
N LEU A 485 3.07 38.96 -12.38
CA LEU A 485 3.54 38.19 -11.24
C LEU A 485 3.33 36.70 -11.55
N ALA A 486 4.33 35.85 -11.30
CA ALA A 486 4.15 34.40 -11.38
C ALA A 486 4.29 33.75 -9.99
N LEU A 487 3.46 32.75 -9.74
CA LEU A 487 3.49 31.91 -8.56
C LEU A 487 3.81 30.49 -8.98
N LEU A 488 4.86 29.92 -8.40
CA LEU A 488 5.21 28.51 -8.54
C LEU A 488 4.75 27.76 -7.30
N PHE A 489 4.07 26.64 -7.48
CA PHE A 489 3.76 25.65 -6.45
C PHE A 489 4.58 24.40 -6.70
N ILE A 490 5.36 23.96 -5.73
CA ILE A 490 6.37 22.90 -5.87
C ILE A 490 6.05 21.81 -4.84
N ASP A 491 5.95 20.57 -5.28
CA ASP A 491 5.78 19.41 -4.42
C ASP A 491 6.87 18.37 -4.71
N LEU A 492 7.49 17.83 -3.66
CA LEU A 492 8.56 16.83 -3.82
C LEU A 492 7.96 15.44 -4.08
N ASP A 493 8.26 14.89 -5.25
CA ASP A 493 7.73 13.59 -5.64
C ASP A 493 8.24 12.48 -4.72
N ARG A 494 7.32 11.63 -4.25
CA ARG A 494 7.63 10.45 -3.43
C ARG A 494 8.37 10.76 -2.12
N PHE A 495 8.24 11.98 -1.59
CA PHE A 495 8.81 12.34 -0.28
C PHE A 495 8.40 11.38 0.84
N LYS A 496 7.16 10.87 0.80
CA LYS A 496 6.67 9.86 1.74
C LYS A 496 7.47 8.56 1.69
N GLU A 497 7.89 8.09 0.51
CA GLU A 497 8.72 6.88 0.38
C GLU A 497 10.08 7.07 1.06
N VAL A 498 10.65 8.28 0.98
CA VAL A 498 11.90 8.62 1.68
C VAL A 498 11.70 8.57 3.20
N ASN A 499 10.61 9.13 3.72
CA ASN A 499 10.29 9.06 5.15
C ASN A 499 10.06 7.62 5.63
N ASP A 500 9.33 6.83 4.85
CA ASP A 500 8.98 5.44 5.19
C ASP A 500 10.22 4.52 5.12
N THR A 501 11.18 4.84 4.24
CA THR A 501 12.40 4.03 4.03
C THR A 501 13.57 4.45 4.92
N LEU A 502 13.83 5.76 5.06
CA LEU A 502 15.02 6.31 5.72
C LEU A 502 14.72 7.01 7.05
N GLY A 503 13.44 7.18 7.40
CA GLY A 503 13.00 7.83 8.63
C GLY A 503 12.85 9.35 8.53
N HIS A 504 12.03 9.92 9.42
CA HIS A 504 11.68 11.34 9.41
C HIS A 504 12.89 12.29 9.55
N ASP A 505 13.92 11.92 10.32
CA ASP A 505 15.12 12.74 10.48
C ASP A 505 15.87 12.95 9.14
N GLN A 506 15.84 11.95 8.25
CA GLN A 506 16.41 12.07 6.90
C GLN A 506 15.50 12.84 5.96
N GLY A 507 14.18 12.72 6.14
CA GLY A 507 13.20 13.57 5.46
C GLY A 507 13.39 15.06 5.80
N ASP A 508 13.67 15.38 7.06
CA ASP A 508 13.95 16.76 7.49
C ASP A 508 15.24 17.31 6.85
N LEU A 509 16.28 16.49 6.72
CA LEU A 509 17.50 16.86 6.00
C LEU A 509 17.25 17.06 4.50
N LEU A 510 16.41 16.22 3.89
CA LEU A 510 15.98 16.38 2.51
C LEU A 510 15.25 17.72 2.31
N LEU A 511 14.33 18.07 3.20
CA LEU A 511 13.58 19.33 3.16
C LEU A 511 14.50 20.55 3.32
N LEU A 512 15.46 20.48 4.24
CA LEU A 512 16.49 21.53 4.40
C LEU A 512 17.33 21.74 3.14
N GLU A 513 17.74 20.64 2.51
CA GLU A 513 18.56 20.70 1.29
C GLU A 513 17.73 21.14 0.07
N ALA A 514 16.47 20.69 -0.04
CA ALA A 514 15.53 21.15 -1.06
C ALA A 514 15.26 22.66 -0.92
N ALA A 515 14.99 23.14 0.29
CA ALA A 515 14.82 24.57 0.57
C ALA A 515 16.03 25.38 0.13
N ARG A 516 17.25 24.93 0.45
CA ARG A 516 18.50 25.57 0.03
C ARG A 516 18.63 25.60 -1.49
N ARG A 517 18.32 24.50 -2.17
CA ARG A 517 18.43 24.39 -3.64
C ARG A 517 17.40 25.27 -4.34
N ILE A 518 16.17 25.32 -3.86
CA ILE A 518 15.12 26.21 -4.39
C ILE A 518 15.54 27.68 -4.19
N ALA A 519 15.95 28.06 -2.97
CA ALA A 519 16.40 29.42 -2.67
C ALA A 519 17.61 29.86 -3.50
N ALA A 520 18.55 28.95 -3.81
CA ALA A 520 19.69 29.25 -4.65
C ALA A 520 19.33 29.45 -6.14
N SER A 521 18.13 29.04 -6.55
CA SER A 521 17.66 29.05 -7.95
C SER A 521 16.90 30.32 -8.32
N VAL A 522 16.61 31.14 -7.33
CA VAL A 522 15.79 32.36 -7.47
C VAL A 522 16.60 33.59 -7.06
N ARG A 523 16.13 34.79 -7.42
CA ARG A 523 16.79 36.06 -7.10
C ARG A 523 16.45 36.50 -5.68
N ALA A 524 17.22 37.43 -5.14
CA ALA A 524 16.96 38.01 -3.82
C ALA A 524 15.64 38.80 -3.73
N SER A 525 15.09 39.23 -4.87
CA SER A 525 13.76 39.85 -4.98
C SER A 525 12.62 38.85 -4.84
N ASP A 526 12.90 37.57 -5.05
CA ASP A 526 11.91 36.51 -5.13
C ASP A 526 11.71 35.94 -3.73
N THR A 527 10.48 35.48 -3.45
CA THR A 527 10.18 34.90 -2.14
C THR A 527 9.97 33.41 -2.26
N VAL A 528 10.81 32.62 -1.61
CA VAL A 528 10.58 31.19 -1.39
C VAL A 528 9.89 31.01 -0.05
N ALA A 529 8.85 30.21 0.01
CA ALA A 529 8.14 29.86 1.24
C ALA A 529 7.90 28.36 1.31
N ARG A 530 7.65 27.86 2.52
CA ARG A 530 7.22 26.48 2.76
C ARG A 530 5.87 26.51 3.44
N LEU A 531 4.87 25.89 2.80
CA LEU A 531 3.49 25.97 3.28
C LEU A 531 3.19 24.88 4.31
N ALA A 532 3.51 23.63 3.98
CA ALA A 532 3.40 22.46 4.85
C ALA A 532 4.15 21.27 4.22
N GLY A 533 4.56 20.28 5.02
CA GLY A 533 5.10 19.02 4.49
C GLY A 533 6.23 19.20 3.47
N ASP A 534 6.03 18.68 2.29
CA ASP A 534 6.88 18.72 1.09
C ASP A 534 6.50 19.82 0.08
N GLU A 535 5.61 20.73 0.46
CA GLU A 535 5.10 21.81 -0.39
C GLU A 535 5.88 23.13 -0.20
N PHE A 536 6.48 23.59 -1.29
CA PHE A 536 7.17 24.88 -1.39
C PHE A 536 6.47 25.79 -2.40
N THR A 537 6.58 27.10 -2.19
CA THR A 537 6.11 28.09 -3.15
C THR A 537 7.19 29.11 -3.46
N VAL A 538 7.15 29.64 -4.69
CA VAL A 538 8.03 30.75 -5.10
C VAL A 538 7.20 31.86 -5.73
N ILE A 539 7.32 33.06 -5.18
CA ILE A 539 6.73 34.28 -5.70
C ILE A 539 7.78 34.98 -6.58
N LEU A 540 7.47 35.11 -7.87
CA LEU A 540 8.33 35.76 -8.86
C LEU A 540 7.68 37.09 -9.30
N PRO A 541 8.11 38.24 -8.76
CA PRO A 541 7.61 39.53 -9.21
C PRO A 541 8.18 39.93 -10.57
N ALA A 542 7.37 40.64 -11.37
CA ALA A 542 7.78 41.28 -12.63
C ALA A 542 8.48 40.35 -13.64
N VAL A 543 7.87 39.20 -13.91
CA VAL A 543 8.43 38.13 -14.78
C VAL A 543 8.23 38.43 -16.27
N GLY A 544 7.35 39.37 -16.61
CA GLY A 544 7.04 39.80 -17.98
C GLY A 544 6.14 38.82 -18.73
N ASP A 545 6.57 37.57 -18.89
CA ASP A 545 5.81 36.48 -19.53
C ASP A 545 5.93 35.14 -18.79
N ALA A 546 4.96 34.25 -19.02
CA ALA A 546 4.91 32.90 -18.44
C ALA A 546 6.12 32.03 -18.86
N GLY A 547 6.75 32.28 -20.02
CA GLY A 547 7.94 31.56 -20.45
C GLY A 547 9.13 31.71 -19.49
N VAL A 548 9.34 32.91 -18.95
CA VAL A 548 10.43 33.19 -17.99
C VAL A 548 10.21 32.48 -16.65
N ALA A 549 8.94 32.35 -16.23
CA ALA A 549 8.58 31.55 -15.05
C ALA A 549 8.81 30.05 -15.30
N GLY A 550 8.59 29.59 -16.53
CA GLY A 550 8.92 28.23 -16.99
C GLY A 550 10.40 27.92 -16.92
N ASP A 551 11.26 28.82 -17.41
CA ASP A 551 12.73 28.65 -17.37
C ASP A 551 13.23 28.53 -15.92
N ILE A 552 12.66 29.32 -14.99
CA ILE A 552 12.98 29.24 -13.56
C ILE A 552 12.47 27.93 -12.95
N ALA A 553 11.27 27.48 -13.32
CA ALA A 553 10.73 26.19 -12.88
C ALA A 553 11.61 25.03 -13.34
N GLU A 554 12.08 25.04 -14.60
CA GLU A 554 13.01 24.04 -15.12
C GLU A 554 14.35 24.04 -14.37
N ALA A 555 14.92 25.23 -14.11
CA ALA A 555 16.15 25.34 -13.32
C ALA A 555 15.99 24.82 -11.88
N ILE A 556 14.81 25.01 -11.28
CA ILE A 556 14.49 24.45 -9.95
C ILE A 556 14.40 22.92 -10.03
N LEU A 557 13.70 22.36 -11.03
CA LEU A 557 13.59 20.90 -11.23
C LEU A 557 14.96 20.25 -11.37
N GLU A 558 15.82 20.78 -12.23
CA GLU A 558 17.18 20.25 -12.45
C GLU A 558 18.01 20.21 -11.16
N ARG A 559 17.90 21.26 -10.34
CA ARG A 559 18.64 21.34 -9.07
C ARG A 559 18.06 20.45 -7.98
N ILE A 560 16.75 20.29 -7.93
CA ILE A 560 16.11 19.33 -7.03
C ILE A 560 16.50 17.90 -7.41
N ALA A 561 16.54 17.57 -8.71
CA ALA A 561 16.89 16.24 -9.21
C ALA A 561 18.34 15.81 -8.96
N ALA A 562 19.23 16.73 -8.55
CA ALA A 562 20.59 16.36 -8.18
C ALA A 562 20.61 15.39 -6.96
N PRO A 563 21.51 14.41 -6.89
CA PRO A 563 21.54 13.45 -5.78
C PRO A 563 21.68 14.11 -4.40
N TYR A 564 20.92 13.63 -3.42
CA TYR A 564 21.00 13.99 -2.01
C TYR A 564 21.85 12.96 -1.28
N ARG A 565 22.72 13.42 -0.37
CA ARG A 565 23.48 12.51 0.50
C ARG A 565 22.76 12.38 1.84
N LEU A 566 21.92 11.37 1.97
CA LEU A 566 21.11 11.07 3.15
C LEU A 566 21.57 9.74 3.75
N ALA A 567 21.77 9.68 5.07
CA ALA A 567 22.26 8.50 5.80
C ALA A 567 23.52 7.79 5.22
N GLY A 568 24.31 8.48 4.39
CA GLY A 568 25.49 7.90 3.72
C GLY A 568 25.22 7.31 2.33
N GLU A 569 23.97 7.31 1.86
CA GLU A 569 23.55 6.87 0.53
C GLU A 569 23.22 8.06 -0.40
N LEU A 570 23.16 7.79 -1.71
CA LEU A 570 22.75 8.76 -2.71
C LEU A 570 21.28 8.53 -3.08
N VAL A 571 20.42 9.47 -2.68
CA VAL A 571 18.98 9.44 -2.95
C VAL A 571 18.66 10.47 -4.02
N VAL A 572 17.85 10.09 -5.02
CA VAL A 572 17.39 11.02 -6.06
C VAL A 572 15.90 11.27 -5.84
N VAL A 573 15.52 12.54 -5.74
CA VAL A 573 14.13 12.99 -5.56
C VAL A 573 13.85 14.01 -6.66
N SER A 574 12.69 13.90 -7.30
CA SER A 574 12.18 14.88 -8.26
C SER A 574 11.13 15.78 -7.63
N ALA A 575 10.64 16.77 -8.37
CA ALA A 575 9.50 17.57 -7.97
C ALA A 575 8.51 17.74 -9.11
N SER A 576 7.27 18.04 -8.75
CA SER A 576 6.23 18.48 -9.69
C SER A 576 5.94 19.96 -9.43
N ILE A 577 5.94 20.78 -10.47
CA ILE A 577 5.80 22.24 -10.34
C ILE A 577 4.60 22.76 -11.14
N GLY A 578 3.76 23.57 -10.51
CA GLY A 578 2.67 24.29 -11.15
C GLY A 578 2.95 25.78 -11.20
N VAL A 579 2.68 26.40 -12.35
CA VAL A 579 2.92 27.83 -12.58
C VAL A 579 1.57 28.53 -12.84
N ALA A 580 1.25 29.55 -12.05
CA ALA A 580 0.11 30.43 -12.31
C ALA A 580 0.57 31.90 -12.37
N THR A 581 -0.14 32.72 -13.14
CA THR A 581 0.23 34.11 -13.40
C THR A 581 -0.90 35.09 -13.07
N TRP A 582 -0.55 36.19 -12.41
CA TRP A 582 -1.46 37.31 -12.15
C TRP A 582 -1.13 38.47 -13.11
N PRO A 583 -2.15 39.17 -13.67
CA PRO A 583 -3.59 39.07 -13.40
C PRO A 583 -4.36 38.06 -14.27
N LYS A 584 -3.69 37.28 -15.11
CA LYS A 584 -4.36 36.44 -16.12
C LYS A 584 -5.21 35.32 -15.51
N ASP A 585 -4.69 34.66 -14.48
CA ASP A 585 -5.25 33.40 -13.98
C ASP A 585 -6.13 33.57 -12.74
N ALA A 586 -5.99 34.67 -11.99
CA ALA A 586 -6.68 34.91 -10.72
C ALA A 586 -6.78 36.41 -10.35
N ASP A 587 -7.77 36.75 -9.50
CA ASP A 587 -8.02 38.13 -9.03
C ASP A 587 -7.42 38.45 -7.64
N ASN A 588 -7.14 37.41 -6.84
CA ASN A 588 -6.63 37.51 -5.47
C ASN A 588 -5.56 36.42 -5.19
N ALA A 589 -4.92 36.50 -4.02
CA ALA A 589 -3.81 35.64 -3.63
C ALA A 589 -4.22 34.18 -3.46
N GLU A 590 -5.40 33.93 -2.88
CA GLU A 590 -5.94 32.59 -2.65
C GLU A 590 -6.25 31.88 -3.96
N ASP A 591 -6.94 32.54 -4.89
CA ASP A 591 -7.28 32.00 -6.19
C ASP A 591 -6.03 31.72 -7.03
N LEU A 592 -5.00 32.57 -6.93
CA LEU A 592 -3.72 32.36 -7.60
C LEU A 592 -2.99 31.13 -7.07
N LEU A 593 -3.02 30.91 -5.75
CA LEU A 593 -2.46 29.72 -5.12
C LEU A 593 -3.19 28.46 -5.58
N VAL A 594 -4.53 28.48 -5.64
CA VAL A 594 -5.33 27.37 -6.15
C VAL A 594 -4.97 27.08 -7.61
N CYS A 595 -4.83 28.09 -8.46
CA CYS A 595 -4.44 27.88 -9.85
C CYS A 595 -3.06 27.22 -9.97
N ALA A 596 -2.08 27.64 -9.16
CA ALA A 596 -0.74 27.06 -9.16
C ALA A 596 -0.74 25.60 -8.65
N ASP A 597 -1.49 25.30 -7.60
CA ASP A 597 -1.67 23.93 -7.07
C ASP A 597 -2.29 22.98 -8.10
N GLN A 598 -3.33 23.43 -8.81
CA GLN A 598 -3.98 22.65 -9.87
C GLN A 598 -3.03 22.34 -11.04
N ALA A 599 -2.18 23.29 -11.42
CA ALA A 599 -1.15 23.07 -12.42
C ALA A 599 -0.08 22.07 -11.95
N MET A 600 0.29 22.10 -10.66
CA MET A 600 1.23 21.15 -10.05
C MET A 600 0.64 19.74 -10.03
N PHE A 601 -0.64 19.61 -9.69
CA PHE A 601 -1.34 18.34 -9.72
C PHE A 601 -1.38 17.74 -11.13
N ALA A 602 -1.69 18.55 -12.15
CA ALA A 602 -1.62 18.11 -13.54
C ALA A 602 -0.21 17.65 -13.96
N ALA A 603 0.84 18.30 -13.45
CA ALA A 603 2.22 17.86 -13.66
C ALA A 603 2.51 16.48 -13.03
N LYS A 604 1.89 16.16 -11.89
CA LYS A 604 2.01 14.82 -11.26
C LYS A 604 1.36 13.73 -12.12
N GLU A 605 0.14 13.97 -12.61
CA GLU A 605 -0.60 12.98 -13.41
C GLU A 605 0.06 12.68 -14.75
N GLU A 606 0.65 13.68 -15.41
CA GLU A 606 1.34 13.48 -16.70
C GLU A 606 2.68 12.73 -16.58
N GLY A 607 3.10 12.35 -15.37
CA GLY A 607 4.26 11.50 -15.14
C GLY A 607 5.35 12.10 -14.26
N ARG A 608 5.03 13.11 -13.43
CA ARG A 608 5.92 13.73 -12.43
C ARG A 608 7.22 14.32 -13.03
N ASN A 609 8.12 14.84 -12.19
CA ASN A 609 9.40 15.44 -12.61
C ASN A 609 9.28 16.47 -13.76
N ARG A 610 8.29 17.34 -13.68
CA ARG A 610 7.98 18.32 -14.74
C ARG A 610 7.25 19.52 -14.17
N TRP A 611 7.15 20.55 -15.00
CA TRP A 611 6.36 21.73 -14.69
C TRP A 611 5.22 21.92 -15.68
N LYS A 612 4.14 22.55 -15.22
CA LYS A 612 2.96 22.89 -16.03
C LYS A 612 2.51 24.31 -15.76
N VAL A 613 2.07 25.00 -16.81
CA VAL A 613 1.35 26.27 -16.67
C VAL A 613 -0.13 25.98 -16.45
N PHE A 614 -0.73 26.71 -15.53
CA PHE A 614 -2.16 26.71 -15.33
C PHE A 614 -2.90 27.05 -16.61
N THR A 615 -3.99 26.33 -16.85
CA THR A 615 -4.99 26.69 -17.86
C THR A 615 -6.37 26.54 -17.26
N GLN A 616 -7.32 27.36 -17.71
CA GLN A 616 -8.70 27.25 -17.26
C GLN A 616 -9.31 25.86 -17.53
N ALA A 617 -8.83 25.14 -18.55
CA ALA A 617 -9.24 23.76 -18.84
C ALA A 617 -8.88 22.79 -17.69
N LEU A 618 -7.70 22.95 -17.06
CA LEU A 618 -7.29 22.14 -15.91
C LEU A 618 -8.21 22.35 -14.71
N LEU A 619 -8.52 23.61 -14.39
CA LEU A 619 -9.45 23.93 -13.28
C LEU A 619 -10.85 23.36 -13.52
N GLN A 620 -11.34 23.41 -14.75
CA GLN A 620 -12.64 22.85 -15.09
C GLN A 620 -12.62 21.32 -15.00
N ALA A 621 -11.58 20.67 -15.50
CA ALA A 621 -11.43 19.21 -15.42
C ALA A 621 -11.42 18.70 -13.97
N GLU A 622 -10.68 19.36 -13.08
CA GLU A 622 -10.62 18.95 -11.66
C GLU A 622 -11.91 19.24 -10.89
N ARG A 623 -12.54 20.40 -11.14
CA ARG A 623 -13.89 20.68 -10.59
C ARG A 623 -14.90 19.64 -11.05
N GLU A 624 -14.80 19.24 -12.31
CA GLU A 624 -15.66 18.23 -12.90
C GLU A 624 -15.42 16.86 -12.28
N ARG A 625 -14.15 16.45 -12.11
CA ARG A 625 -13.77 15.21 -11.42
C ARG A 625 -14.26 15.16 -9.99
N LEU A 626 -14.08 16.24 -9.22
CA LEU A 626 -14.57 16.35 -7.83
C LEU A 626 -16.09 16.23 -7.76
N ARG A 627 -16.82 16.86 -8.68
CA ARG A 627 -18.29 16.76 -8.76
C ARG A 627 -18.72 15.34 -9.11
N ILE A 628 -18.14 14.74 -10.14
CA ILE A 628 -18.38 13.33 -10.50
C ILE A 628 -18.16 12.43 -9.28
N THR A 629 -17.06 12.60 -8.55
CA THR A 629 -16.77 11.80 -7.34
C THR A 629 -17.86 11.94 -6.28
N GLN A 630 -18.36 13.16 -6.04
CA GLN A 630 -19.43 13.42 -5.08
C GLN A 630 -20.76 12.82 -5.53
N ASP A 631 -21.12 13.01 -6.80
CA ASP A 631 -22.36 12.51 -7.37
C ASP A 631 -22.37 10.97 -7.39
N LEU A 632 -21.25 10.34 -7.77
CA LEU A 632 -21.10 8.87 -7.86
C LEU A 632 -21.37 8.16 -6.54
N ARG A 633 -20.99 8.77 -5.40
CA ARG A 633 -21.26 8.22 -4.04
C ARG A 633 -22.74 8.05 -3.74
N THR A 634 -23.59 8.86 -4.35
CA THR A 634 -25.06 8.81 -4.16
C THR A 634 -25.80 8.20 -5.34
N ALA A 635 -25.15 8.10 -6.51
CA ALA A 635 -25.73 7.61 -7.75
C ALA A 635 -26.30 6.19 -7.63
N LEU A 636 -25.56 5.28 -6.99
CA LEU A 636 -25.99 3.89 -6.82
C LEU A 636 -27.24 3.77 -5.93
N ALA A 637 -27.25 4.46 -4.79
CA ALA A 637 -28.38 4.46 -3.87
C ALA A 637 -29.62 5.17 -4.44
N SER A 638 -29.41 6.11 -5.37
CA SER A 638 -30.46 6.89 -6.01
C SER A 638 -30.98 6.27 -7.32
N GLY A 639 -30.49 5.09 -7.72
CA GLY A 639 -30.95 4.38 -8.91
C GLY A 639 -30.66 5.12 -10.22
N GLN A 640 -29.54 5.82 -10.32
CA GLN A 640 -29.18 6.64 -11.50
C GLN A 640 -28.44 5.86 -12.59
N PHE A 641 -28.10 4.60 -12.35
CA PHE A 641 -27.42 3.75 -13.32
C PHE A 641 -28.42 2.91 -14.11
N ALA A 642 -28.14 2.73 -15.39
CA ALA A 642 -28.86 1.84 -16.29
C ALA A 642 -27.87 0.97 -17.09
N LEU A 643 -28.33 -0.17 -17.58
CA LEU A 643 -27.56 -1.00 -18.50
C LEU A 643 -28.15 -0.89 -19.91
N HIS A 644 -27.30 -0.52 -20.86
CA HIS A 644 -27.57 -0.67 -22.27
C HIS A 644 -26.87 -1.93 -22.77
N TYR A 645 -27.39 -2.49 -23.85
CA TYR A 645 -26.93 -3.75 -24.41
C TYR A 645 -26.61 -3.56 -25.88
N GLN A 646 -25.43 -4.00 -26.31
CA GLN A 646 -25.02 -3.97 -27.70
C GLN A 646 -24.93 -5.40 -28.26
N PRO A 647 -25.55 -5.72 -29.41
CA PRO A 647 -25.53 -7.07 -29.96
C PRO A 647 -24.17 -7.43 -30.55
N ILE A 648 -23.74 -8.65 -30.28
CA ILE A 648 -22.59 -9.29 -30.91
C ILE A 648 -23.13 -10.32 -31.90
N VAL A 649 -22.83 -10.09 -33.18
CA VAL A 649 -23.39 -10.83 -34.32
C VAL A 649 -22.37 -11.84 -34.80
N ASN A 650 -22.80 -13.08 -35.03
CA ASN A 650 -21.97 -14.06 -35.72
C ASN A 650 -21.86 -13.67 -37.20
N LEU A 651 -20.65 -13.37 -37.66
CA LEU A 651 -20.42 -12.78 -38.98
C LEU A 651 -20.73 -13.75 -40.14
N GLN A 652 -20.65 -15.06 -39.91
CA GLN A 652 -20.95 -16.07 -40.93
C GLN A 652 -22.46 -16.31 -41.10
N THR A 653 -23.21 -16.29 -40.00
CA THR A 653 -24.65 -16.64 -40.00
C THR A 653 -25.58 -15.43 -39.94
N GLY A 654 -25.06 -14.26 -39.60
CA GLY A 654 -25.84 -13.04 -39.38
C GLY A 654 -26.74 -13.08 -38.14
N LYS A 655 -26.64 -14.11 -37.29
CA LYS A 655 -27.46 -14.26 -36.09
C LYS A 655 -26.83 -13.54 -34.90
N VAL A 656 -27.68 -12.89 -34.10
CA VAL A 656 -27.28 -12.33 -32.79
C VAL A 656 -27.21 -13.47 -31.79
N CYS A 657 -26.03 -13.71 -31.24
CA CYS A 657 -25.80 -14.80 -30.29
C CYS A 657 -25.41 -14.31 -28.89
N LYS A 658 -24.96 -13.05 -28.79
CA LYS A 658 -24.51 -12.45 -27.53
C LYS A 658 -24.86 -10.97 -27.45
N ALA A 659 -24.75 -10.41 -26.26
CA ALA A 659 -24.80 -8.97 -26.02
C ALA A 659 -23.70 -8.53 -25.06
N GLU A 660 -23.14 -7.34 -25.25
CA GLU A 660 -22.30 -6.68 -24.25
C GLU A 660 -23.15 -5.75 -23.39
N ALA A 661 -23.05 -5.89 -22.06
CA ALA A 661 -23.71 -5.01 -21.10
C ALA A 661 -22.82 -3.80 -20.80
N LEU A 662 -23.32 -2.62 -21.14
CA LEU A 662 -22.63 -1.35 -21.07
C LEU A 662 -23.35 -0.42 -20.10
N ILE A 663 -22.66 -0.03 -19.03
CA ILE A 663 -23.21 0.88 -18.02
C ILE A 663 -23.47 2.27 -18.61
N ARG A 664 -24.59 2.87 -18.21
CA ARG A 664 -24.98 4.25 -18.48
C ARG A 664 -25.31 4.93 -17.16
N TRP A 665 -24.96 6.20 -17.07
CA TRP A 665 -25.28 7.02 -15.92
C TRP A 665 -26.16 8.19 -16.34
N ASP A 666 -27.43 8.10 -15.96
CA ASP A 666 -28.42 9.13 -16.25
C ASP A 666 -28.56 10.05 -15.04
N HIS A 667 -27.78 11.13 -15.06
CA HIS A 667 -27.76 12.07 -13.95
C HIS A 667 -28.97 13.03 -14.04
N PRO A 668 -29.77 13.21 -12.97
CA PRO A 668 -31.05 13.92 -13.03
C PRO A 668 -30.94 15.40 -13.44
N VAL A 669 -29.80 16.04 -13.16
CA VAL A 669 -29.56 17.45 -13.49
C VAL A 669 -28.74 17.61 -14.77
N ARG A 670 -27.87 16.65 -15.08
CA ARG A 670 -26.83 16.80 -16.11
C ARG A 670 -27.15 16.03 -17.39
N GLY A 671 -28.15 15.15 -17.34
CA GLY A 671 -28.39 14.19 -18.40
C GLY A 671 -27.35 13.07 -18.39
N PRO A 672 -27.16 12.38 -19.52
CA PRO A 672 -26.29 11.22 -19.60
C PRO A 672 -24.81 11.60 -19.46
N ILE A 673 -24.09 10.95 -18.55
CA ILE A 673 -22.65 11.09 -18.35
C ILE A 673 -21.93 9.94 -19.07
N HIS A 674 -20.86 10.23 -19.79
CA HIS A 674 -20.15 9.24 -20.59
C HIS A 674 -19.34 8.27 -19.69
N PRO A 675 -19.32 6.95 -19.98
CA PRO A 675 -18.61 5.96 -19.16
C PRO A 675 -17.13 6.29 -18.91
N ALA A 676 -16.42 6.76 -19.94
CA ALA A 676 -15.01 7.14 -19.81
C ALA A 676 -14.76 8.24 -18.76
N ASP A 677 -15.73 9.13 -18.52
CA ASP A 677 -15.56 10.26 -17.59
C ASP A 677 -15.73 9.83 -16.12
N PHE A 678 -16.53 8.79 -15.85
CA PHE A 678 -16.83 8.37 -14.47
C PHE A 678 -16.19 7.05 -14.05
N ILE A 679 -15.87 6.15 -14.98
CA ILE A 679 -15.23 4.87 -14.65
C ILE A 679 -13.84 5.10 -14.06
N ALA A 680 -13.01 5.96 -14.67
CA ALA A 680 -11.69 6.31 -14.13
C ALA A 680 -11.79 6.85 -12.68
N VAL A 681 -12.77 7.74 -12.44
CA VAL A 681 -13.03 8.29 -11.11
C VAL A 681 -13.54 7.23 -10.13
N ALA A 682 -14.36 6.29 -10.60
CA ALA A 682 -14.85 5.18 -9.79
C ALA A 682 -13.73 4.22 -9.38
N GLU A 683 -12.75 3.98 -10.25
CA GLU A 683 -11.57 3.15 -10.00
C GLU A 683 -10.65 3.81 -8.96
N GLU A 684 -10.30 5.08 -9.16
CA GLU A 684 -9.46 5.86 -8.24
C GLU A 684 -10.07 5.97 -6.83
N SER A 685 -11.39 6.11 -6.75
CA SER A 685 -12.13 6.23 -5.49
C SER A 685 -12.50 4.88 -4.85
N GLY A 686 -12.28 3.76 -5.55
CA GLY A 686 -12.67 2.41 -5.13
C GLY A 686 -14.18 2.12 -5.21
N LEU A 687 -15.01 3.08 -5.65
CA LEU A 687 -16.45 2.92 -5.81
C LEU A 687 -16.83 1.95 -6.95
N ILE A 688 -15.89 1.67 -7.86
CA ILE A 688 -16.07 0.71 -8.96
C ILE A 688 -16.45 -0.70 -8.46
N ILE A 689 -16.05 -1.08 -7.24
CA ILE A 689 -16.35 -2.40 -6.65
C ILE A 689 -17.86 -2.56 -6.41
N ASP A 690 -18.52 -1.53 -5.86
CA ASP A 690 -19.95 -1.56 -5.60
C ASP A 690 -20.76 -1.40 -6.89
N ILE A 691 -20.25 -0.59 -7.84
CA ILE A 691 -20.85 -0.45 -9.17
C ILE A 691 -20.78 -1.77 -9.94
N GLY A 692 -19.63 -2.44 -9.98
CA GLY A 692 -19.46 -3.72 -10.66
C GLY A 692 -20.36 -4.81 -10.09
N ARG A 693 -20.57 -4.83 -8.77
CA ARG A 693 -21.56 -5.72 -8.13
C ARG A 693 -22.98 -5.45 -8.62
N TRP A 694 -23.36 -4.17 -8.74
CA TRP A 694 -24.67 -3.79 -9.25
C TRP A 694 -24.84 -4.14 -10.72
N VAL A 695 -23.83 -3.86 -11.55
CA VAL A 695 -23.79 -4.22 -12.98
C VAL A 695 -23.97 -5.73 -13.17
N LEU A 696 -23.20 -6.55 -12.44
CA LEU A 696 -23.32 -8.00 -12.53
C LEU A 696 -24.72 -8.47 -12.12
N THR A 697 -25.29 -7.89 -11.06
CA THR A 697 -26.65 -8.21 -10.59
C THR A 697 -27.67 -7.99 -11.70
N GLU A 698 -27.71 -6.79 -12.26
CA GLU A 698 -28.68 -6.43 -13.30
C GLU A 698 -28.46 -7.24 -14.59
N ALA A 699 -27.20 -7.46 -14.98
CA ALA A 699 -26.85 -8.27 -16.14
C ALA A 699 -27.30 -9.74 -15.98
N LEU A 700 -27.12 -10.34 -14.81
CA LEU A 700 -27.59 -11.71 -14.54
C LEU A 700 -29.12 -11.81 -14.52
N ASP A 701 -29.79 -10.80 -13.95
CA ASP A 701 -31.26 -10.75 -13.91
C ASP A 701 -31.86 -10.51 -15.31
N GLN A 702 -31.18 -9.75 -16.17
CA GLN A 702 -31.54 -9.63 -17.60
C GLN A 702 -31.24 -10.91 -18.38
N LEU A 703 -30.09 -11.55 -18.14
CA LEU A 703 -29.71 -12.81 -18.78
C LEU A 703 -30.74 -13.91 -18.51
N ALA A 704 -31.18 -14.05 -17.26
CA ALA A 704 -32.21 -15.02 -16.88
C ALA A 704 -33.53 -14.80 -17.66
N ARG A 705 -33.91 -13.54 -17.89
CA ARG A 705 -35.08 -13.18 -18.72
C ARG A 705 -34.87 -13.56 -20.18
N TRP A 706 -33.72 -13.20 -20.75
CA TRP A 706 -33.42 -13.51 -22.16
C TRP A 706 -33.23 -14.98 -22.45
N GLN A 707 -32.79 -15.78 -21.49
CA GLN A 707 -32.72 -17.24 -21.68
C GLN A 707 -34.09 -17.89 -21.91
N VAL A 708 -35.16 -17.30 -21.37
CA VAL A 708 -36.54 -17.74 -21.62
C VAL A 708 -36.99 -17.36 -23.05
N LEU A 709 -36.60 -16.18 -23.54
CA LEU A 709 -37.05 -15.62 -24.81
C LEU A 709 -36.20 -16.07 -26.03
N LEU A 710 -34.87 -16.00 -25.88
CA LEU A 710 -33.87 -16.22 -26.94
C LEU A 710 -33.23 -17.61 -26.87
N GLY A 711 -33.48 -18.35 -25.78
CA GLY A 711 -32.99 -19.70 -25.53
C GLY A 711 -31.77 -19.75 -24.61
N LYS A 712 -31.49 -20.94 -24.09
CA LYS A 712 -30.47 -21.17 -23.05
C LYS A 712 -29.02 -20.96 -23.49
N GLY A 713 -28.78 -20.79 -24.79
CA GLY A 713 -27.44 -20.59 -25.36
C GLY A 713 -27.04 -19.11 -25.54
N PHE A 714 -27.92 -18.16 -25.20
CA PHE A 714 -27.61 -16.74 -25.30
C PHE A 714 -26.60 -16.31 -24.23
N GLN A 715 -25.65 -15.45 -24.60
CA GLN A 715 -24.57 -15.00 -23.71
C GLN A 715 -24.61 -13.49 -23.48
N ILE A 716 -24.26 -13.05 -22.28
CA ILE A 716 -23.99 -11.63 -21.97
C ILE A 716 -22.54 -11.45 -21.54
N SER A 717 -21.85 -10.49 -22.13
CA SER A 717 -20.55 -10.01 -21.70
C SER A 717 -20.67 -8.87 -20.69
N VAL A 718 -19.84 -8.89 -19.65
CA VAL A 718 -19.74 -7.81 -18.64
C VAL A 718 -18.28 -7.46 -18.41
N ASN A 719 -17.96 -6.17 -18.49
CA ASN A 719 -16.64 -5.62 -18.19
C ASN A 719 -16.31 -5.68 -16.69
N LYS A 720 -15.08 -6.04 -16.36
CA LYS A 720 -14.56 -6.10 -14.98
C LYS A 720 -13.26 -5.32 -14.85
N SER A 721 -13.22 -4.35 -13.94
CA SER A 721 -12.06 -3.47 -13.70
C SER A 721 -10.92 -4.19 -12.97
N PRO A 722 -9.64 -3.82 -13.21
CA PRO A 722 -8.47 -4.31 -12.44
C PRO A 722 -8.64 -4.17 -10.92
N VAL A 723 -9.22 -3.05 -10.48
CA VAL A 723 -9.41 -2.75 -9.05
C VAL A 723 -10.37 -3.76 -8.41
N GLU A 724 -11.37 -4.23 -9.16
CA GLU A 724 -12.31 -5.24 -8.68
C GLU A 724 -11.69 -6.63 -8.55
N PHE A 725 -10.59 -6.93 -9.25
CA PHE A 725 -9.86 -8.19 -9.09
C PHE A 725 -9.04 -8.22 -7.80
N CYS A 726 -8.64 -7.06 -7.29
CA CYS A 726 -7.95 -6.94 -6.01
C CYS A 726 -8.91 -7.02 -4.80
N ALA A 727 -10.22 -6.96 -5.03
CA ALA A 727 -11.22 -7.08 -3.98
C ALA A 727 -11.34 -8.54 -3.47
N PRO A 728 -11.77 -8.77 -2.22
CA PRO A 728 -11.85 -10.11 -1.64
C PRO A 728 -12.65 -11.09 -2.50
N ALA A 729 -11.99 -12.15 -2.97
CA ALA A 729 -12.55 -13.19 -3.84
C ALA A 729 -13.51 -14.18 -3.13
N SER A 730 -13.93 -13.89 -1.90
CA SER A 730 -14.69 -14.82 -1.06
C SER A 730 -15.66 -14.08 -0.16
N GLY A 731 -16.92 -14.52 -0.18
CA GLY A 731 -18.01 -13.92 0.59
C GLY A 731 -19.30 -13.89 -0.22
N PRO A 732 -20.44 -13.66 0.46
CA PRO A 732 -21.74 -13.62 -0.20
C PRO A 732 -21.81 -12.53 -1.27
N GLU A 733 -21.01 -11.48 -1.18
CA GLU A 733 -20.98 -10.34 -2.11
C GLU A 733 -19.96 -10.51 -3.26
N SER A 734 -19.32 -11.67 -3.38
CA SER A 734 -18.38 -11.97 -4.47
C SER A 734 -19.11 -12.33 -5.76
N TRP A 735 -18.50 -12.01 -6.91
CA TRP A 735 -19.05 -12.33 -8.24
C TRP A 735 -19.39 -13.83 -8.38
N SER A 736 -18.48 -14.71 -7.95
CA SER A 736 -18.70 -16.16 -7.99
C SER A 736 -19.94 -16.60 -7.20
N SER A 737 -20.10 -16.12 -5.96
CA SER A 737 -21.30 -16.44 -5.15
C SER A 737 -22.59 -15.85 -5.71
N MET A 738 -22.53 -14.69 -6.37
CA MET A 738 -23.70 -14.08 -7.02
C MET A 738 -24.17 -14.88 -8.24
N ILE A 739 -23.23 -15.41 -9.01
CA ILE A 739 -23.51 -16.27 -10.18
C ILE A 739 -24.11 -17.60 -9.71
N GLU A 740 -23.50 -18.24 -8.71
CA GLU A 740 -24.00 -19.51 -8.13
C GLU A 740 -25.45 -19.41 -7.65
N ARG A 741 -25.81 -18.32 -6.96
CA ARG A 741 -27.17 -18.13 -6.41
C ARG A 741 -28.26 -17.99 -7.48
N ARG A 742 -27.94 -17.47 -8.66
CA ARG A 742 -28.92 -17.22 -9.72
C ARG A 742 -29.12 -18.41 -10.66
N ASN A 743 -28.37 -19.50 -10.46
CA ASN A 743 -28.49 -20.76 -11.21
C ASN A 743 -28.47 -20.56 -12.73
N VAL A 744 -27.69 -19.58 -13.20
CA VAL A 744 -27.49 -19.30 -14.62
C VAL A 744 -26.59 -20.40 -15.20
N PRO A 745 -26.90 -20.95 -16.39
CA PRO A 745 -26.03 -21.86 -17.10
C PRO A 745 -24.59 -21.31 -17.19
N VAL A 746 -23.65 -22.17 -16.84
CA VAL A 746 -22.24 -21.85 -16.59
C VAL A 746 -21.55 -21.15 -17.78
N GLY A 747 -21.98 -21.39 -19.02
CA GLY A 747 -21.42 -20.74 -20.23
C GLY A 747 -22.24 -19.55 -20.77
N SER A 748 -23.14 -18.96 -19.99
CA SER A 748 -23.98 -17.84 -20.48
C SER A 748 -23.49 -16.44 -20.07
N LEU A 749 -22.52 -16.36 -19.16
CA LEU A 749 -21.86 -15.11 -18.79
C LEU A 749 -20.44 -15.12 -19.36
N VAL A 750 -20.02 -14.01 -19.95
CA VAL A 750 -18.65 -13.76 -20.39
C VAL A 750 -18.10 -12.60 -19.57
N ILE A 751 -16.91 -12.74 -19.00
CA ILE A 751 -16.23 -11.64 -18.29
C ILE A 751 -15.20 -11.02 -19.24
N GLU A 752 -15.30 -9.71 -19.44
CA GLU A 752 -14.39 -8.93 -20.26
C GLU A 752 -13.34 -8.23 -19.38
N ILE A 753 -12.08 -8.35 -19.79
CA ILE A 753 -10.92 -7.74 -19.13
C ILE A 753 -10.06 -7.05 -20.17
N THR A 754 -9.52 -5.87 -19.86
CA THR A 754 -8.64 -5.16 -20.80
C THR A 754 -7.25 -5.79 -20.85
N GLU A 755 -6.55 -5.65 -21.99
CA GLU A 755 -5.17 -6.11 -22.16
C GLU A 755 -4.22 -5.56 -21.08
N GLY A 756 -4.37 -4.28 -20.70
CA GLY A 756 -3.58 -3.64 -19.66
C GLY A 756 -3.74 -4.32 -18.29
N SER A 757 -4.95 -4.76 -17.95
CA SER A 757 -5.27 -5.43 -16.68
C SER A 757 -4.47 -6.72 -16.47
N LEU A 758 -4.15 -7.43 -17.56
CA LEU A 758 -3.37 -8.67 -17.54
C LEU A 758 -1.86 -8.45 -17.35
N MET A 759 -1.36 -7.27 -17.69
CA MET A 759 0.08 -6.99 -17.68
C MET A 759 0.59 -6.50 -16.32
N GLU A 760 -0.29 -6.07 -15.42
CA GLU A 760 0.07 -5.48 -14.12
C GLU A 760 0.66 -6.47 -13.07
N GLN A 761 1.05 -7.69 -13.48
CA GLN A 761 1.77 -8.67 -12.64
C GLN A 761 1.11 -9.03 -11.30
N ASN A 762 -0.21 -8.86 -11.16
CA ASN A 762 -0.93 -9.17 -9.94
C ASN A 762 -1.33 -10.66 -9.89
N ALA A 763 -0.75 -11.42 -8.96
CA ALA A 763 -1.08 -12.83 -8.72
C ALA A 763 -2.58 -13.03 -8.40
N ASP A 764 -3.21 -12.04 -7.78
CA ASP A 764 -4.64 -12.06 -7.42
C ASP A 764 -5.56 -12.06 -8.64
N VAL A 765 -5.20 -11.33 -9.70
CA VAL A 765 -5.96 -11.31 -10.97
C VAL A 765 -5.97 -12.71 -11.58
N MET A 766 -4.81 -13.36 -11.63
CA MET A 766 -4.66 -14.71 -12.21
C MET A 766 -5.40 -15.78 -11.41
N ASP A 767 -5.39 -15.69 -10.07
CA ASP A 767 -6.15 -16.61 -9.21
C ASP A 767 -7.65 -16.46 -9.42
N GLN A 768 -8.16 -15.22 -9.48
CA GLN A 768 -9.58 -14.98 -9.76
C GLN A 768 -10.02 -15.44 -11.15
N LEU A 769 -9.23 -15.18 -12.20
CA LEU A 769 -9.53 -15.67 -13.55
C LEU A 769 -9.59 -17.20 -13.59
N SER A 770 -8.64 -17.87 -12.92
CA SER A 770 -8.63 -19.33 -12.80
C SER A 770 -9.89 -19.86 -12.09
N ARG A 771 -10.41 -19.14 -11.09
CA ARG A 771 -11.66 -19.49 -10.40
C ARG A 771 -12.88 -19.31 -11.29
N PHE A 772 -12.94 -18.24 -12.08
CA PHE A 772 -14.03 -18.04 -13.05
C PHE A 772 -14.04 -19.15 -14.10
N GLN A 773 -12.87 -19.52 -14.63
CA GLN A 773 -12.71 -20.65 -15.54
C GLN A 773 -13.09 -21.99 -14.89
N ALA A 774 -12.69 -22.23 -13.64
CA ALA A 774 -13.07 -23.44 -12.91
C ALA A 774 -14.59 -23.51 -12.64
N ALA A 775 -15.23 -22.35 -12.49
CA ALA A 775 -16.69 -22.23 -12.44
C ALA A 775 -17.35 -22.36 -13.83
N GLY A 776 -16.55 -22.41 -14.91
CA GLY A 776 -16.92 -22.57 -16.32
C GLY A 776 -17.44 -21.30 -17.00
N ILE A 777 -17.16 -20.13 -16.41
CA ILE A 777 -17.47 -18.81 -16.98
C ILE A 777 -16.45 -18.50 -18.07
N GLU A 778 -16.94 -18.06 -19.23
CA GLU A 778 -16.06 -17.73 -20.36
C GLU A 778 -15.36 -16.38 -20.14
N ILE A 779 -14.14 -16.23 -20.65
CA ILE A 779 -13.34 -15.00 -20.51
C ILE A 779 -13.02 -14.40 -21.88
N ALA A 780 -13.21 -13.09 -22.00
CA ALA A 780 -12.89 -12.31 -23.18
C ALA A 780 -11.81 -11.26 -22.86
N LEU A 781 -10.82 -11.18 -23.73
CA LEU A 781 -9.76 -10.18 -23.67
C LEU A 781 -10.12 -8.98 -24.55
N ASP A 782 -10.28 -7.82 -23.93
CA ASP A 782 -10.67 -6.56 -24.54
C ASP A 782 -9.48 -5.65 -24.87
N ASP A 783 -9.70 -4.70 -25.78
CA ASP A 783 -8.72 -3.72 -26.30
C ASP A 783 -7.45 -4.34 -26.92
N PHE A 784 -7.54 -5.56 -27.47
CA PHE A 784 -6.37 -6.31 -27.91
C PHE A 784 -5.64 -5.65 -29.08
N GLY A 785 -4.33 -5.42 -28.91
CA GLY A 785 -3.42 -4.86 -29.90
C GLY A 785 -2.97 -3.43 -29.59
N THR A 786 -3.54 -2.80 -28.57
CA THR A 786 -3.15 -1.45 -28.13
C THR A 786 -1.93 -1.47 -27.19
N GLY A 787 -1.55 -2.65 -26.66
CA GLY A 787 -0.43 -2.85 -25.73
C GLY A 787 0.65 -3.85 -26.20
N TYR A 788 1.61 -4.14 -25.31
CA TYR A 788 2.67 -5.15 -25.52
C TYR A 788 2.22 -6.53 -25.03
N SER A 789 1.34 -7.19 -25.79
CA SER A 789 0.91 -8.56 -25.48
C SER A 789 2.05 -9.58 -25.55
N SER A 790 2.39 -10.20 -24.41
CA SER A 790 3.19 -11.42 -24.41
C SER A 790 2.29 -12.61 -24.72
N LEU A 791 2.45 -13.20 -25.92
CA LEU A 791 1.85 -14.48 -26.35
C LEU A 791 1.94 -15.60 -25.30
N SER A 792 2.88 -15.50 -24.36
CA SER A 792 2.99 -16.42 -23.23
C SER A 792 1.77 -16.40 -22.30
N TYR A 793 1.07 -15.27 -22.15
CA TYR A 793 -0.09 -15.14 -21.28
C TYR A 793 -1.36 -15.70 -21.92
N LEU A 794 -1.58 -15.39 -23.20
CA LEU A 794 -2.67 -15.99 -24.00
C LEU A 794 -2.61 -17.52 -24.03
N ARG A 795 -1.42 -18.11 -23.90
CA ARG A 795 -1.25 -19.56 -23.85
C ARG A 795 -1.47 -20.17 -22.45
N ARG A 796 -1.24 -19.39 -21.39
CA ARG A 796 -1.38 -19.86 -20.00
C ARG A 796 -2.80 -19.75 -19.48
N LEU A 797 -3.56 -18.81 -20.03
CA LEU A 797 -4.95 -18.58 -19.70
C LEU A 797 -5.84 -19.24 -20.75
N ASP A 798 -6.86 -19.95 -20.30
CA ASP A 798 -7.91 -20.49 -21.16
C ASP A 798 -8.88 -19.35 -21.57
N ILE A 799 -8.39 -18.43 -22.40
CA ILE A 799 -9.18 -17.30 -22.91
C ILE A 799 -10.09 -17.80 -24.03
N ASP A 800 -11.39 -17.50 -23.95
CA ASP A 800 -12.37 -17.92 -24.94
C ASP A 800 -12.47 -16.97 -26.13
N TYR A 801 -12.31 -15.67 -25.87
CA TYR A 801 -12.45 -14.62 -26.87
C TYR A 801 -11.33 -13.58 -26.83
N ILE A 802 -10.98 -13.07 -28.00
CA ILE A 802 -10.20 -11.84 -28.17
C ILE A 802 -11.09 -10.83 -28.88
N LYS A 803 -11.25 -9.63 -28.30
CA LYS A 803 -11.90 -8.48 -28.91
C LYS A 803 -10.82 -7.59 -29.52
N ILE A 804 -10.88 -7.38 -30.83
CA ILE A 804 -9.96 -6.51 -31.57
C ILE A 804 -10.45 -5.08 -31.41
N ASP A 805 -9.59 -4.21 -30.87
CA ASP A 805 -9.91 -2.79 -30.63
C ASP A 805 -10.38 -2.07 -31.90
N GLN A 806 -11.32 -1.15 -31.70
CA GLN A 806 -11.93 -0.34 -32.77
C GLN A 806 -10.91 0.46 -33.60
N SER A 807 -9.74 0.83 -33.05
CA SER A 807 -8.74 1.59 -33.79
C SER A 807 -8.20 0.80 -35.00
N PHE A 808 -8.03 -0.51 -34.85
CA PHE A 808 -7.64 -1.41 -35.95
C PHE A 808 -8.76 -1.54 -36.97
N ILE A 809 -10.01 -1.68 -36.52
CA ILE A 809 -11.17 -1.84 -37.42
C ILE A 809 -11.45 -0.57 -38.23
N ARG A 810 -11.27 0.61 -37.63
CA ARG A 810 -11.35 1.91 -38.33
C ARG A 810 -10.26 2.07 -39.40
N SER A 811 -9.10 1.46 -39.21
CA SER A 811 -7.98 1.55 -40.14
C SER A 811 -8.07 0.59 -41.34
N LEU A 812 -8.96 -0.41 -41.31
CA LEU A 812 -9.10 -1.44 -42.37
C LEU A 812 -9.34 -0.89 -43.79
N THR A 813 -9.85 0.33 -43.92
CA THR A 813 -10.11 0.99 -45.21
C THR A 813 -8.97 1.89 -45.70
N ARG A 814 -7.90 2.07 -44.91
CA ARG A 814 -6.80 3.00 -45.20
C ARG A 814 -5.67 2.39 -46.03
N GLY A 815 -5.45 1.08 -45.96
CA GLY A 815 -4.39 0.41 -46.72
C GLY A 815 -4.27 -1.10 -46.51
N PRO A 816 -3.46 -1.80 -47.34
CA PRO A 816 -3.29 -3.25 -47.28
C PRO A 816 -2.56 -3.75 -46.03
N ASP A 817 -1.74 -2.92 -45.39
CA ASP A 817 -0.96 -3.29 -44.19
C ASP A 817 -1.85 -3.48 -42.95
N ASP A 818 -2.86 -2.63 -42.76
CA ASP A 818 -3.82 -2.72 -41.65
C ASP A 818 -4.70 -3.98 -41.76
N VAL A 819 -5.08 -4.34 -42.99
CA VAL A 819 -5.80 -5.60 -43.28
C VAL A 819 -4.91 -6.81 -43.00
N ALA A 820 -3.61 -6.74 -43.30
CA ALA A 820 -2.67 -7.81 -43.02
C ALA A 820 -2.48 -8.03 -41.52
N LEU A 821 -2.40 -6.95 -40.74
CA LEU A 821 -2.29 -7.01 -39.28
C LEU A 821 -3.53 -7.64 -38.64
N CYS A 822 -4.73 -7.16 -39.02
CA CYS A 822 -5.99 -7.73 -38.52
C CYS A 822 -6.11 -9.23 -38.86
N ARG A 823 -5.71 -9.63 -40.07
CA ARG A 823 -5.71 -11.05 -40.48
C ARG A 823 -4.70 -11.88 -39.68
N ALA A 824 -3.54 -11.31 -39.35
CA ALA A 824 -2.54 -11.98 -38.52
C ALA A 824 -3.07 -12.23 -37.09
N ILE A 825 -3.76 -11.25 -36.49
CA ILE A 825 -4.39 -11.38 -35.18
C ILE A 825 -5.44 -12.49 -35.20
N ILE A 826 -6.33 -12.50 -36.20
CA ILE A 826 -7.38 -13.53 -36.35
C ILE A 826 -6.74 -14.93 -36.50
N SER A 827 -5.74 -15.05 -37.37
CA SER A 827 -5.06 -16.33 -37.62
C SER A 827 -4.35 -16.86 -36.37
N MET A 828 -3.74 -15.97 -35.59
CA MET A 828 -3.08 -16.30 -34.32
C MET A 828 -4.09 -16.79 -33.28
N ALA A 829 -5.21 -16.07 -33.09
CA ALA A 829 -6.24 -16.45 -32.14
C ALA A 829 -6.82 -17.83 -32.46
N HIS A 830 -7.13 -18.08 -33.73
CA HIS A 830 -7.62 -19.39 -34.19
C HIS A 830 -6.59 -20.51 -34.00
N ALA A 831 -5.31 -20.24 -34.20
CA ALA A 831 -4.24 -21.21 -33.93
C ALA A 831 -4.16 -21.60 -32.44
N LEU A 832 -4.59 -20.70 -31.54
CA LEU A 832 -4.72 -20.94 -30.10
C LEU A 832 -6.10 -21.47 -29.69
N ARG A 833 -7.01 -21.72 -30.65
CA ARG A 833 -8.42 -22.10 -30.42
C ARG A 833 -9.27 -21.04 -29.72
N ILE A 834 -8.86 -19.78 -29.82
CA ILE A 834 -9.56 -18.61 -29.28
C ILE A 834 -10.45 -18.01 -30.37
N ARG A 835 -11.69 -17.66 -30.03
CA ARG A 835 -12.65 -17.03 -30.96
C ARG A 835 -12.42 -15.52 -31.02
N VAL A 836 -12.75 -14.88 -32.13
CA VAL A 836 -12.44 -13.45 -32.33
C VAL A 836 -13.70 -12.61 -32.51
N ILE A 837 -13.74 -11.47 -31.83
CA ILE A 837 -14.79 -10.46 -31.91
C ILE A 837 -14.14 -9.17 -32.45
N ALA A 838 -14.66 -8.63 -33.54
CA ALA A 838 -14.19 -7.34 -34.07
C ALA A 838 -15.08 -6.20 -33.59
N GLU A 839 -14.50 -5.19 -32.94
CA GLU A 839 -15.23 -4.07 -32.38
C GLU A 839 -15.25 -2.83 -33.28
N GLY A 840 -16.27 -1.99 -33.14
CA GLY A 840 -16.36 -0.75 -33.92
C GLY A 840 -16.57 -0.97 -35.42
N VAL A 841 -17.30 -2.04 -35.80
CA VAL A 841 -17.74 -2.22 -37.19
C VAL A 841 -18.79 -1.16 -37.53
N GLU A 842 -18.46 -0.24 -38.42
CA GLU A 842 -19.30 0.91 -38.79
C GLU A 842 -19.83 0.80 -40.23
N THR A 843 -19.18 0.02 -41.11
CA THR A 843 -19.51 -0.06 -42.54
C THR A 843 -19.63 -1.50 -43.05
N GLU A 844 -20.37 -1.67 -44.13
CA GLU A 844 -20.50 -2.97 -44.81
C GLU A 844 -19.16 -3.47 -45.35
N SER A 845 -18.31 -2.58 -45.87
CA SER A 845 -16.98 -2.95 -46.37
C SER A 845 -16.09 -3.53 -45.27
N GLN A 846 -16.15 -3.01 -44.04
CA GLN A 846 -15.39 -3.56 -42.91
C GLN A 846 -15.89 -4.97 -42.56
N ARG A 847 -17.21 -5.18 -42.52
CA ARG A 847 -17.81 -6.50 -42.31
C ARG A 847 -17.29 -7.51 -43.32
N ASP A 848 -17.30 -7.17 -44.62
CA ASP A 848 -16.92 -8.09 -45.68
C ASP A 848 -15.44 -8.48 -45.62
N ILE A 849 -14.56 -7.52 -45.27
CA ILE A 849 -13.13 -7.78 -45.04
C ILE A 849 -12.94 -8.73 -43.86
N LEU A 850 -13.68 -8.52 -42.76
CA LEU A 850 -13.60 -9.37 -41.56
C LEU A 850 -14.12 -10.78 -41.82
N VAL A 851 -15.23 -10.93 -42.56
CA VAL A 851 -15.75 -12.23 -43.01
C VAL A 851 -14.72 -12.95 -43.88
N ALA A 852 -14.10 -12.25 -44.84
CA ALA A 852 -13.07 -12.82 -45.71
C ALA A 852 -11.79 -13.20 -44.95
N ALA A 853 -11.47 -12.49 -43.86
CA ALA A 853 -10.36 -12.81 -42.97
C ALA A 853 -10.67 -13.97 -42.01
N GLY A 854 -11.92 -14.44 -41.95
CA GLY A 854 -12.36 -15.54 -41.11
C GLY A 854 -12.80 -15.14 -39.70
N CYS A 855 -13.06 -13.86 -39.42
CA CYS A 855 -13.49 -13.40 -38.10
C CYS A 855 -14.82 -14.06 -37.67
N ASP A 856 -14.94 -14.49 -36.41
CA ASP A 856 -16.10 -15.24 -35.92
C ASP A 856 -17.31 -14.34 -35.63
N TYR A 857 -17.06 -13.24 -34.92
CA TYR A 857 -18.08 -12.30 -34.45
C TYR A 857 -17.72 -10.85 -34.76
N GLY A 858 -18.74 -9.99 -34.83
CA GLY A 858 -18.59 -8.55 -35.01
C GLY A 858 -19.58 -7.77 -34.15
N GLN A 859 -19.14 -6.60 -33.72
CA GLN A 859 -19.88 -5.66 -32.90
C GLN A 859 -19.63 -4.24 -33.39
N GLY A 860 -20.66 -3.39 -33.40
CA GLY A 860 -20.52 -1.99 -33.77
C GLY A 860 -21.81 -1.34 -34.27
N HIS A 861 -21.71 -0.05 -34.56
CA HIS A 861 -22.83 0.80 -34.99
C HIS A 861 -23.47 0.35 -36.30
N PHE A 862 -22.74 -0.38 -37.15
CA PHE A 862 -23.29 -0.98 -38.37
C PHE A 862 -24.47 -1.91 -38.09
N PHE A 863 -24.40 -2.68 -36.99
CA PHE A 863 -25.45 -3.62 -36.61
C PHE A 863 -26.52 -2.94 -35.75
N CYS A 864 -26.10 -2.43 -34.59
CA CYS A 864 -26.95 -1.71 -33.66
C CYS A 864 -26.07 -0.93 -32.67
N PRO A 865 -26.40 0.33 -32.35
CA PRO A 865 -25.79 1.01 -31.20
C PRO A 865 -26.17 0.31 -29.87
N PRO A 866 -25.51 0.63 -28.76
CA PRO A 866 -25.95 0.20 -27.43
C PRO A 866 -27.35 0.74 -27.11
N VAL A 867 -28.30 -0.14 -26.84
CA VAL A 867 -29.72 0.19 -26.63
C VAL A 867 -30.25 -0.37 -25.31
N GLU A 868 -31.37 0.15 -24.81
CA GLU A 868 -32.06 -0.42 -23.66
C GLU A 868 -32.52 -1.87 -23.91
N ALA A 869 -32.74 -2.64 -22.85
CA ALA A 869 -33.12 -4.05 -22.93
C ALA A 869 -34.37 -4.30 -23.80
N SER A 870 -35.39 -3.44 -23.70
CA SER A 870 -36.64 -3.57 -24.48
C SER A 870 -36.41 -3.36 -25.98
N ALA A 871 -35.57 -2.40 -26.34
CA ALA A 871 -35.19 -2.13 -27.72
C ALA A 871 -34.29 -3.24 -28.28
N PHE A 872 -33.40 -3.79 -27.45
CA PHE A 872 -32.60 -4.96 -27.80
C PHE A 872 -33.48 -6.17 -28.14
N GLU A 873 -34.50 -6.46 -27.31
CA GLU A 873 -35.45 -7.55 -27.54
C GLU A 873 -36.21 -7.38 -28.85
N ALA A 874 -36.64 -6.17 -29.17
CA ALA A 874 -37.31 -5.84 -30.43
C ALA A 874 -36.37 -6.08 -31.64
N PHE A 875 -35.11 -5.65 -31.54
CA PHE A 875 -34.10 -5.85 -32.57
C PHE A 875 -33.82 -7.34 -32.86
N VAL A 876 -33.62 -8.14 -31.81
CA VAL A 876 -33.36 -9.57 -31.96
C VAL A 876 -34.59 -10.30 -32.52
N SER A 877 -35.80 -9.93 -32.07
CA SER A 877 -37.06 -10.51 -32.56
C SER A 877 -37.30 -10.23 -34.06
N ALA A 878 -36.96 -9.03 -34.54
CA ALA A 878 -37.05 -8.67 -35.95
C ALA A 878 -36.07 -9.46 -36.82
N THR A 879 -34.89 -9.82 -36.27
CA THR A 879 -33.85 -10.57 -36.98
C THR A 879 -34.15 -12.09 -37.02
N LEU A 880 -34.93 -12.62 -36.06
CA LEU A 880 -35.34 -14.02 -35.98
C LEU A 880 -36.54 -14.39 -36.89
N ASN A 881 -37.35 -13.42 -37.32
CA ASN A 881 -38.50 -13.62 -38.21
C ASN A 881 -38.37 -12.79 -39.51
N PRO A 882 -37.69 -13.30 -40.56
CA PRO A 882 -37.62 -12.61 -41.85
C PRO A 882 -38.93 -12.64 -42.65
N THR A 883 -40.04 -13.15 -42.07
CA THR A 883 -41.35 -13.18 -42.73
C THR A 883 -42.45 -12.66 -41.81
N ARG A 884 -42.73 -11.35 -41.90
CA ARG A 884 -44.09 -10.80 -42.04
C ARG A 884 -43.98 -9.39 -42.64
N PRO A 885 -44.93 -9.03 -43.52
CA PRO A 885 -44.74 -8.21 -44.71
C PRO A 885 -44.34 -6.76 -44.47
#